data_AF-A0AAD5JH92-F1
#
_entry.id   AF-A0AAD5JH92-F1
#
_cell.length_a   1.000
_cell.length_b   1.000
_cell.length_c   1.000
_cell.angle_alpha   90.00
_cell.angle_beta   90.00
_cell.angle_gamma   90.00
#
_symmetry.space_group_name_H-M   'P 1'
#
loop_
_entity.id
_entity.type
_entity.pdbx_description
1 polymer ?
#
loop_
_entity_poly.entity_id
_entity_poly.type
_entity_poly.pdbx_seq_one_letter_code
_entity_poly.pdbx_strand_id
1 'polypeptide(L)'
;MERQRQKMWQPGISSARSRSAFVCEKFRFRFGFDSVSVSVSVFRVSMRFRLGLVAVISSFFFLSSSLRVAAFSRQPQPSPGSVAVTVAGIKFQETETTMKQRQKHRAVSENLNMSTTTTTTTQDNIKSEPESDLFSSDKTIFAACLAFRVVNALLIQTYFNPDEHWQALEVAHHIVFGYGHLTWEWKEGIRSYLHPMLFALLYKILAILHLDFPWFMVNAPRLLQAIFSAVGDLYLYKLSNSLFNDHVAKWALFSQMANWFMFFCFNRTFSNCLETVLTLVGLYYWPCMRVSSSKVSLGSRKWGLAVAALACAIRPTSAITWVYVGLLELLVTRDRLRFILLEAAPIGVLVLGLACLLDRLMYGSWILVPLNFLKFNFLSTGGDYYGTHKWHWYFTQGFTVMVFTFLPFTIAGIIKSKRWKLSGLIAWVLGLYSVLGHKEFRFVLPVLPIALMFSGYSLAVMERADYLDIQKKGSSNIRVEWPSKTQLSIFFLLATNIPMAFYMSLVHQRGTEDVMNYLSREALNNKVKSILFLMPCHATPYYSTLHRNLPMRFLDCSPRVEKEILAESDRFMMDPVGFTSEIAKNGSLPSHIVLFESEERPLKNLLISYSFREIRRFFHAHFKVDRDLQASVVVYALADE
;
A
#
# COMPACT_ATOMS: atom_id res chain seq x y z
N MET A 1 -65.43 10.18 29.39
CA MET A 1 -64.28 10.82 30.07
C MET A 1 -63.27 9.74 30.40
N GLU A 2 -62.16 9.78 29.66
CA GLU A 2 -60.79 9.58 30.15
C GLU A 2 -60.33 8.25 30.80
N ARG A 3 -59.29 7.68 30.15
CA ARG A 3 -58.14 6.91 30.67
C ARG A 3 -58.21 5.39 30.89
N GLN A 4 -57.33 4.75 30.11
CA GLN A 4 -56.31 3.74 30.44
C GLN A 4 -56.57 2.23 30.29
N ARG A 5 -55.74 1.69 29.38
CA ARG A 5 -54.89 0.48 29.45
C ARG A 5 -55.46 -0.92 29.13
N GLN A 6 -54.81 -1.46 28.09
CA GLN A 6 -54.10 -2.75 28.00
C GLN A 6 -54.84 -4.00 27.51
N LYS A 7 -54.03 -4.80 26.76
CA LYS A 7 -54.16 -6.20 26.30
C LYS A 7 -54.67 -6.32 24.85
N MET A 8 -54.12 -7.13 23.93
CA MET A 8 -52.99 -8.06 23.88
C MET A 8 -52.96 -8.65 22.44
N TRP A 9 -51.82 -9.24 22.02
CA TRP A 9 -51.61 -10.19 20.89
C TRP A 9 -51.22 -9.72 19.47
N GLN A 10 -50.07 -10.29 19.06
CA GLN A 10 -49.28 -10.32 17.81
C GLN A 10 -49.91 -11.17 16.68
N PRO A 11 -49.29 -11.42 15.48
CA PRO A 11 -47.92 -11.07 15.02
C PRO A 11 -47.82 -10.47 13.60
N GLY A 12 -46.71 -9.74 13.36
CA GLY A 12 -46.23 -9.38 12.02
C GLY A 12 -44.76 -9.77 11.90
N ILE A 13 -44.52 -10.93 11.29
CA ILE A 13 -43.20 -11.48 10.95
C ILE A 13 -42.46 -10.44 10.10
N SER A 14 -41.34 -9.91 10.59
CA SER A 14 -40.38 -9.17 9.77
C SER A 14 -39.04 -9.88 9.78
N SER A 15 -38.56 -10.12 8.57
CA SER A 15 -37.44 -10.99 8.21
C SER A 15 -36.15 -10.65 8.95
N ALA A 16 -35.72 -11.53 9.84
CA ALA A 16 -34.34 -11.59 10.32
C ALA A 16 -33.44 -12.05 9.15
N ARG A 17 -32.80 -11.12 8.46
CA ARG A 17 -31.66 -11.44 7.59
C ARG A 17 -30.43 -11.67 8.46
N SER A 18 -30.03 -12.93 8.56
CA SER A 18 -28.70 -13.39 8.97
C SER A 18 -27.62 -12.52 8.30
N ARG A 19 -26.77 -11.88 9.12
CA ARG A 19 -25.62 -11.08 8.70
C ARG A 19 -24.40 -11.55 9.47
N SER A 20 -23.90 -12.71 9.08
CA SER A 20 -22.55 -13.16 9.42
C SER A 20 -21.56 -12.10 8.91
N ALA A 21 -20.68 -11.62 9.79
CA ALA A 21 -19.85 -10.46 9.51
C ALA A 21 -18.40 -10.76 9.79
N PHE A 22 -17.61 -10.77 8.72
CA PHE A 22 -16.21 -10.41 8.78
C PHE A 22 -15.98 -9.07 8.08
N VAL A 23 -15.21 -8.23 8.77
CA VAL A 23 -14.42 -7.07 8.38
C VAL A 23 -14.56 -6.59 6.93
N CYS A 24 -15.29 -5.49 6.76
CA CYS A 24 -15.30 -4.72 5.52
C CYS A 24 -15.05 -3.25 5.90
N GLU A 25 -13.78 -2.85 5.82
CA GLU A 25 -13.25 -1.61 6.38
C GLU A 25 -13.91 -0.38 5.74
N LYS A 26 -14.72 0.32 6.52
CA LYS A 26 -15.48 1.48 6.05
C LYS A 26 -14.85 2.76 6.56
N PHE A 27 -13.86 3.28 5.84
CA PHE A 27 -13.33 4.62 6.12
C PHE A 27 -14.42 5.66 5.85
N ARG A 28 -15.08 6.13 6.91
CA ARG A 28 -16.00 7.25 6.85
C ARG A 28 -15.29 8.51 7.32
N PHE A 29 -14.59 9.18 6.41
CA PHE A 29 -14.13 10.54 6.65
C PHE A 29 -15.35 11.47 6.70
N ARG A 30 -15.70 11.92 7.90
CA ARG A 30 -16.75 12.92 8.10
C ARG A 30 -16.10 14.30 7.90
N PHE A 31 -15.95 14.72 6.65
CA PHE A 31 -15.72 16.13 6.37
C PHE A 31 -17.04 16.86 6.63
N GLY A 32 -17.06 17.71 7.66
CA GLY A 32 -18.20 18.55 7.99
C GLY A 32 -18.42 19.56 6.88
N PHE A 33 -19.33 19.24 5.96
CA PHE A 33 -20.03 20.22 5.14
C PHE A 33 -21.51 19.90 5.24
N ASP A 34 -22.27 20.86 5.76
CA ASP A 34 -23.70 20.76 5.92
C ASP A 34 -24.40 20.55 4.58
N SER A 35 -25.45 19.75 4.67
CA SER A 35 -26.31 19.25 3.61
C SER A 35 -26.80 20.33 2.64
N VAL A 36 -26.56 20.15 1.34
CA VAL A 36 -27.39 20.72 0.28
C VAL A 36 -27.99 19.59 -0.52
N SER A 37 -29.31 19.45 -0.42
CA SER A 37 -30.12 18.48 -1.14
C SER A 37 -30.22 18.88 -2.62
N VAL A 38 -29.89 17.96 -3.54
CA VAL A 38 -30.26 18.09 -4.95
C VAL A 38 -30.90 16.78 -5.38
N SER A 39 -32.21 16.83 -5.63
CA SER A 39 -32.99 15.76 -6.26
C SER A 39 -32.49 15.50 -7.67
N VAL A 40 -32.20 14.23 -7.99
CA VAL A 40 -31.92 13.80 -9.36
C VAL A 40 -33.11 13.01 -9.87
N SER A 41 -33.87 13.62 -10.77
CA SER A 41 -34.88 12.94 -11.57
C SER A 41 -34.20 12.20 -12.73
N VAL A 42 -34.61 10.94 -12.91
CA VAL A 42 -34.16 9.99 -13.90
C VAL A 42 -34.53 10.45 -15.32
N PHE A 43 -33.59 10.54 -16.26
CA PHE A 43 -33.91 10.46 -17.69
C PHE A 43 -32.83 9.74 -18.53
N ARG A 44 -33.37 8.94 -19.45
CA ARG A 44 -32.83 8.03 -20.47
C ARG A 44 -31.45 8.34 -21.09
N VAL A 45 -30.73 7.23 -21.28
CA VAL A 45 -29.52 7.01 -22.08
C VAL A 45 -29.71 7.45 -23.54
N SER A 46 -28.85 8.37 -24.01
CA SER A 46 -28.37 8.38 -25.39
C SER A 46 -27.07 9.20 -25.53
N MET A 47 -26.04 8.53 -26.06
CA MET A 47 -24.84 9.01 -26.76
C MET A 47 -24.63 10.54 -26.89
N ARG A 48 -23.61 11.08 -26.20
CA ARG A 48 -22.58 12.04 -26.73
C ARG A 48 -21.61 12.47 -25.61
N PHE A 49 -20.43 11.86 -25.62
CA PHE A 49 -19.27 12.21 -24.79
C PHE A 49 -18.54 13.39 -25.43
N ARG A 50 -18.65 14.59 -24.84
CA ARG A 50 -17.72 15.76 -24.91
C ARG A 50 -18.50 16.99 -24.42
N LEU A 51 -18.37 17.34 -23.14
CA LEU A 51 -18.54 18.70 -22.57
C LEU A 51 -18.66 18.74 -21.02
N GLY A 52 -18.77 17.59 -20.34
CA GLY A 52 -18.91 17.55 -18.87
C GLY A 52 -17.65 17.77 -18.02
N LEU A 53 -16.45 17.92 -18.62
CA LEU A 53 -15.18 17.99 -17.87
C LEU A 53 -14.68 19.42 -17.60
N VAL A 54 -15.38 20.45 -18.09
CA VAL A 54 -14.98 21.86 -17.91
C VAL A 54 -15.55 22.46 -16.61
N ALA A 55 -16.68 21.94 -16.11
CA ALA A 55 -17.36 22.51 -14.94
C ALA A 55 -16.63 22.27 -13.60
N VAL A 56 -15.78 21.24 -13.49
CA VAL A 56 -15.02 20.95 -12.26
C VAL A 56 -13.69 21.71 -12.21
N ILE A 57 -13.20 22.20 -13.36
CA ILE A 57 -11.95 22.99 -13.44
C ILE A 57 -12.21 24.47 -13.13
N SER A 58 -13.42 24.98 -13.42
CA SER A 58 -13.77 26.39 -13.17
C SER A 58 -13.95 26.73 -11.69
N SER A 59 -14.26 25.77 -10.81
CA SER A 59 -14.43 26.04 -9.38
C SER A 59 -13.12 26.25 -8.63
N PHE A 60 -11.96 25.93 -9.23
CA PHE A 60 -10.64 26.15 -8.63
C PHE A 60 -9.95 27.45 -9.09
N PHE A 61 -10.48 28.15 -10.10
CA PHE A 61 -9.90 29.40 -10.60
C PHE A 61 -10.54 30.68 -10.02
N PHE A 62 -11.63 30.58 -9.27
CA PHE A 62 -12.36 31.75 -8.76
C PHE A 62 -11.94 32.26 -7.37
N LEU A 63 -10.89 31.72 -6.77
CA LEU A 63 -10.41 32.15 -5.44
C LEU A 63 -9.17 33.06 -5.45
N SER A 64 -8.72 33.58 -6.61
CA SER A 64 -7.56 34.49 -6.68
C SER A 64 -7.86 35.91 -7.20
N SER A 65 -9.13 36.31 -7.27
CA SER A 65 -9.50 37.61 -7.87
C SER A 65 -10.60 38.34 -7.10
N SER A 66 -10.38 38.55 -5.80
CA SER A 66 -11.17 39.46 -4.97
C SER A 66 -10.29 40.23 -3.99
N LEU A 67 -9.51 41.18 -4.49
CA LEU A 67 -8.94 42.28 -3.68
C LEU A 67 -8.38 43.36 -4.61
N ARG A 68 -9.26 44.31 -4.98
CA ARG A 68 -8.98 45.71 -5.38
C ARG A 68 -10.23 46.26 -6.05
N VAL A 69 -10.99 47.10 -5.34
CA VAL A 69 -11.55 48.39 -5.78
C VAL A 69 -12.26 48.98 -4.56
N ALA A 70 -11.67 50.00 -3.95
CA ALA A 70 -12.38 51.07 -3.26
C ALA A 70 -11.42 52.26 -3.14
N ALA A 71 -11.67 53.31 -3.93
CA ALA A 71 -11.03 54.61 -3.85
C ALA A 71 -12.14 55.67 -3.86
N PHE A 72 -12.10 56.60 -2.89
CA PHE A 72 -12.58 57.99 -2.95
C PHE A 72 -12.21 58.64 -1.59
N SER A 73 -11.14 59.45 -1.51
CA SER A 73 -11.07 60.92 -1.66
C SER A 73 -11.02 61.66 -0.32
N ARG A 74 -9.93 62.40 -0.06
CA ARG A 74 -9.87 63.83 0.36
C ARG A 74 -8.43 64.23 0.77
N GLN A 75 -7.94 65.31 0.15
CA GLN A 75 -6.79 66.14 0.55
C GLN A 75 -7.28 67.33 1.43
N PRO A 76 -6.46 68.23 2.04
CA PRO A 76 -5.06 68.61 1.71
C PRO A 76 -4.05 68.86 2.90
N GLN A 77 -2.78 69.09 2.48
CA GLN A 77 -1.52 69.60 3.10
C GLN A 77 -1.64 70.87 4.02
N PRO A 78 -0.62 71.31 4.83
CA PRO A 78 0.81 71.53 4.43
C PRO A 78 1.99 71.32 5.44
N SER A 79 3.16 70.92 4.88
CA SER A 79 4.62 71.32 5.04
C SER A 79 5.25 71.73 6.42
N PRO A 80 6.59 72.01 6.57
CA PRO A 80 7.83 71.66 5.81
C PRO A 80 9.08 71.21 6.67
N GLY A 81 10.15 70.75 5.99
CA GLY A 81 11.59 70.84 6.40
C GLY A 81 12.12 69.72 7.33
N SER A 82 13.35 69.19 7.28
CA SER A 82 14.63 69.76 6.84
C SER A 82 15.74 68.66 6.79
N VAL A 83 16.64 68.77 5.80
CA VAL A 83 18.13 68.56 5.86
C VAL A 83 18.79 67.16 5.78
N ALA A 84 19.39 66.96 4.59
CA ALA A 84 20.71 66.44 4.21
C ALA A 84 21.58 65.56 5.14
N VAL A 85 22.15 64.49 4.58
CA VAL A 85 23.62 64.22 4.55
C VAL A 85 23.97 63.51 3.23
N THR A 86 25.07 63.95 2.59
CA THR A 86 25.59 63.45 1.32
C THR A 86 27.08 63.13 1.43
N VAL A 87 27.49 62.09 0.69
CA VAL A 87 28.80 61.73 0.05
C VAL A 87 30.03 61.25 0.86
N ALA A 88 30.65 60.22 0.24
CA ALA A 88 32.08 59.94 0.05
C ALA A 88 32.83 59.33 1.23
N GLY A 89 33.64 58.28 1.10
CA GLY A 89 34.35 57.67 -0.04
C GLY A 89 35.70 57.18 0.52
N ILE A 90 36.35 56.19 -0.08
CA ILE A 90 37.82 56.04 -0.22
C ILE A 90 38.17 54.66 -0.83
N LYS A 91 39.01 54.73 -1.87
CA LYS A 91 39.78 53.70 -2.60
C LYS A 91 41.23 53.75 -2.08
N PHE A 92 42.00 52.65 -2.18
CA PHE A 92 43.45 52.58 -2.54
C PHE A 92 43.88 51.09 -2.48
N GLN A 93 44.26 50.41 -3.58
CA GLN A 93 45.59 50.26 -4.25
C GLN A 93 46.71 49.76 -3.30
N GLU A 94 47.24 48.53 -3.41
CA GLU A 94 48.12 47.91 -4.43
C GLU A 94 49.62 48.03 -4.07
N THR A 95 50.34 46.90 -4.02
CA THR A 95 51.79 46.80 -4.31
C THR A 95 52.23 45.35 -4.56
N GLU A 96 52.95 45.16 -5.67
CA GLU A 96 53.69 43.98 -6.18
C GLU A 96 54.84 43.57 -5.24
N THR A 97 55.52 42.42 -5.29
CA THR A 97 56.26 41.74 -6.38
C THR A 97 56.77 40.39 -5.79
N THR A 98 56.99 39.26 -6.48
CA THR A 98 58.24 38.90 -7.18
C THR A 98 58.09 37.52 -7.88
N MET A 99 58.63 37.40 -9.09
CA MET A 99 58.72 36.20 -9.95
C MET A 99 59.73 35.14 -9.46
N LYS A 100 59.57 33.88 -9.93
CA LYS A 100 60.67 33.12 -10.60
C LYS A 100 60.20 31.87 -11.36
N GLN A 101 60.44 31.90 -12.68
CA GLN A 101 60.46 30.77 -13.61
C GLN A 101 61.60 29.79 -13.30
N ARG A 102 61.42 28.52 -13.71
CA ARG A 102 62.51 27.55 -13.93
C ARG A 102 62.31 26.86 -15.28
N GLN A 103 63.16 27.20 -16.24
CA GLN A 103 63.52 26.37 -17.40
C GLN A 103 64.86 25.68 -17.11
N LYS A 104 65.05 24.45 -17.59
CA LYS A 104 66.39 23.91 -17.90
C LYS A 104 66.33 22.94 -19.09
N HIS A 105 67.22 23.19 -20.04
CA HIS A 105 67.45 22.57 -21.35
C HIS A 105 68.10 21.19 -21.36
N ARG A 106 67.88 20.42 -22.46
CA ARG A 106 68.85 19.75 -23.39
C ARG A 106 68.12 18.59 -24.14
N ALA A 107 68.36 18.22 -25.39
CA ALA A 107 69.20 18.68 -26.50
C ALA A 107 68.73 18.04 -27.84
N VAL A 108 68.87 18.82 -28.92
CA VAL A 108 69.17 18.54 -30.34
C VAL A 108 69.23 17.08 -30.87
N SER A 109 68.46 16.81 -31.95
CA SER A 109 69.02 16.29 -33.22
C SER A 109 68.04 16.47 -34.39
N GLU A 110 68.56 17.05 -35.48
CA GLU A 110 67.91 17.28 -36.78
C GLU A 110 67.83 15.98 -37.60
N ASN A 111 66.81 15.86 -38.45
CA ASN A 111 66.97 15.38 -39.82
C ASN A 111 65.78 15.80 -40.69
N LEU A 112 66.11 16.45 -41.81
CA LEU A 112 65.22 16.86 -42.90
C LEU A 112 64.71 15.65 -43.69
N ASN A 113 63.45 15.67 -44.17
CA ASN A 113 63.15 15.87 -45.60
C ASN A 113 61.64 15.82 -45.95
N MET A 114 61.22 16.91 -46.60
CA MET A 114 60.43 16.97 -47.84
C MET A 114 58.94 16.50 -47.86
N SER A 115 58.07 17.50 -47.71
CA SER A 115 56.86 17.82 -48.49
C SER A 115 55.97 16.70 -49.04
N THR A 116 54.69 16.70 -48.66
CA THR A 116 53.57 16.93 -49.60
C THR A 116 52.35 17.47 -48.83
N THR A 117 51.79 18.55 -49.33
CA THR A 117 50.60 19.27 -48.88
C THR A 117 49.33 18.44 -49.01
N THR A 118 48.57 18.27 -47.93
CA THR A 118 47.12 18.07 -48.04
C THR A 118 46.44 18.60 -46.77
N THR A 119 45.55 19.56 -46.98
CA THR A 119 44.73 20.29 -46.01
C THR A 119 43.97 19.38 -45.04
N THR A 120 44.34 19.39 -43.76
CA THR A 120 43.54 18.88 -42.64
C THR A 120 42.72 20.01 -42.03
N THR A 121 41.41 19.97 -42.18
CA THR A 121 40.45 20.65 -41.31
C THR A 121 40.37 19.86 -39.99
N THR A 122 41.13 20.30 -38.98
CA THR A 122 40.97 19.85 -37.60
C THR A 122 39.65 20.39 -37.04
N GLN A 123 38.66 19.50 -36.92
CA GLN A 123 37.57 19.66 -35.96
C GLN A 123 38.14 19.50 -34.57
N ASP A 124 38.11 20.57 -33.78
CA ASP A 124 38.37 20.54 -32.34
C ASP A 124 37.31 19.67 -31.66
N ASN A 125 37.66 18.39 -31.46
CA ASN A 125 36.98 17.49 -30.53
C ASN A 125 37.36 17.91 -29.11
N ILE A 126 36.61 18.87 -28.55
CA ILE A 126 36.48 18.99 -27.10
C ILE A 126 35.67 17.76 -26.65
N LYS A 127 36.38 16.67 -26.33
CA LYS A 127 35.85 15.60 -25.49
C LYS A 127 35.55 16.20 -24.11
N SER A 128 34.33 16.64 -23.90
CA SER A 128 33.77 16.68 -22.56
C SER A 128 33.62 15.22 -22.10
N GLU A 129 34.48 14.81 -21.17
CA GLU A 129 34.20 13.63 -20.37
C GLU A 129 32.81 13.81 -19.72
N PRO A 130 31.90 12.84 -19.84
CA PRO A 130 30.70 12.89 -19.04
C PRO A 130 31.12 12.62 -17.60
N GLU A 131 30.97 13.62 -16.73
CA GLU A 131 30.95 13.37 -15.28
C GLU A 131 30.00 12.21 -15.03
N SER A 132 30.54 11.10 -14.55
CA SER A 132 29.78 9.91 -14.21
C SER A 132 28.85 10.27 -13.04
N ASP A 133 27.58 10.52 -13.36
CA ASP A 133 26.49 10.76 -12.40
C ASP A 133 26.55 9.72 -11.27
N LEU A 134 26.93 10.18 -10.07
CA LEU A 134 27.09 9.40 -8.85
C LEU A 134 25.77 8.71 -8.41
N PHE A 135 24.64 9.05 -9.06
CA PHE A 135 23.29 8.55 -8.81
C PHE A 135 22.70 7.62 -9.90
N SER A 136 23.48 7.20 -10.90
CA SER A 136 22.94 6.52 -12.11
C SER A 136 22.96 4.98 -12.08
N SER A 137 23.43 4.34 -11.01
CA SER A 137 23.46 2.87 -10.95
C SER A 137 22.17 2.29 -10.36
N ASP A 138 21.60 1.27 -11.03
CA ASP A 138 20.51 0.43 -10.51
C ASP A 138 20.76 -0.03 -9.05
N LYS A 139 22.03 -0.26 -8.69
CA LYS A 139 22.45 -0.66 -7.34
C LYS A 139 22.21 0.45 -6.31
N THR A 140 22.51 1.70 -6.65
CA THR A 140 22.32 2.86 -5.76
C THR A 140 20.84 3.10 -5.52
N ILE A 141 20.03 3.03 -6.59
CA ILE A 141 18.56 3.16 -6.48
C ILE A 141 17.99 2.06 -5.60
N PHE A 142 18.38 0.81 -5.85
CA PHE A 142 17.94 -0.32 -5.03
C PHE A 142 18.35 -0.16 -3.56
N ALA A 143 19.59 0.24 -3.28
CA ALA A 143 20.06 0.47 -1.91
C ALA A 143 19.26 1.58 -1.20
N ALA A 144 18.94 2.67 -1.89
CA ALA A 144 18.10 3.74 -1.36
C ALA A 144 16.66 3.28 -1.09
N CYS A 145 16.04 2.55 -2.02
CA CYS A 145 14.72 1.96 -1.83
C CYS A 145 14.71 0.97 -0.67
N LEU A 146 15.73 0.11 -0.58
CA LEU A 146 15.87 -0.86 0.50
C LEU A 146 16.02 -0.18 1.86
N ALA A 147 16.90 0.82 1.98
CA ALA A 147 17.06 1.58 3.22
C ALA A 147 15.74 2.22 3.65
N PHE A 148 15.02 2.86 2.73
CA PHE A 148 13.70 3.43 3.01
C PHE A 148 12.68 2.38 3.44
N ARG A 149 12.61 1.24 2.74
CA ARG A 149 11.65 0.17 3.06
C ARG A 149 12.00 -0.54 4.36
N VAL A 150 13.26 -0.67 4.74
CA VAL A 150 13.67 -1.20 6.05
C VAL A 150 13.20 -0.26 7.15
N VAL A 151 13.46 1.04 7.03
CA VAL A 151 12.98 2.04 8.00
C VAL A 151 11.45 2.01 8.09
N ASN A 152 10.74 1.99 6.97
CA ASN A 152 9.29 1.88 6.93
C ASN A 152 8.78 0.59 7.62
N ALA A 153 9.39 -0.56 7.34
CA ALA A 153 9.01 -1.84 7.98
C ALA A 153 9.12 -1.80 9.52
N LEU A 154 10.14 -1.11 10.05
CA LEU A 154 10.33 -0.92 11.49
C LEU A 154 9.36 0.12 12.10
N LEU A 155 8.84 1.04 11.29
CA LEU A 155 7.85 2.03 11.70
C LEU A 155 6.43 1.47 11.73
N ILE A 156 6.13 0.37 11.04
CA ILE A 156 4.79 -0.24 11.08
C ILE A 156 4.60 -0.97 12.41
N GLN A 157 3.73 -0.42 13.25
CA GLN A 157 3.41 -0.92 14.60
C GLN A 157 1.92 -1.22 14.79
N THR A 158 1.13 -1.12 13.73
CA THR A 158 -0.33 -1.22 13.76
C THR A 158 -0.83 -2.47 13.08
N TYR A 159 -2.03 -2.91 13.46
CA TYR A 159 -2.77 -3.96 12.77
C TYR A 159 -3.57 -3.36 11.60
N PHE A 160 -3.73 -4.11 10.50
CA PHE A 160 -4.57 -3.69 9.37
C PHE A 160 -5.61 -4.73 8.99
N ASN A 161 -5.22 -5.99 8.84
CA ASN A 161 -6.13 -7.04 8.38
C ASN A 161 -5.69 -8.43 8.88
N PRO A 162 -6.64 -9.34 9.19
CA PRO A 162 -6.32 -10.69 9.64
C PRO A 162 -5.35 -11.45 8.73
N ASP A 163 -5.45 -11.26 7.42
CA ASP A 163 -4.63 -11.96 6.43
C ASP A 163 -3.12 -11.68 6.59
N GLU A 164 -2.72 -10.61 7.30
CA GLU A 164 -1.32 -10.29 7.59
C GLU A 164 -0.67 -11.39 8.43
N HIS A 165 -1.41 -11.91 9.42
CA HIS A 165 -0.91 -12.89 10.37
C HIS A 165 -1.47 -14.29 10.06
N TRP A 166 -2.79 -14.42 9.93
CA TRP A 166 -3.49 -15.70 9.91
C TRP A 166 -3.38 -16.46 8.58
N GLN A 167 -3.10 -15.74 7.48
CA GLN A 167 -2.96 -16.35 6.14
C GLN A 167 -1.49 -16.42 5.67
N ALA A 168 -0.54 -16.05 6.53
CA ALA A 168 0.88 -16.05 6.21
C ALA A 168 1.74 -16.52 7.39
N LEU A 169 1.89 -15.68 8.41
CA LEU A 169 2.85 -15.90 9.50
C LEU A 169 2.46 -17.04 10.44
N GLU A 170 1.18 -17.14 10.79
CA GLU A 170 0.68 -18.20 11.66
C GLU A 170 0.82 -19.58 11.01
N VAL A 171 0.53 -19.66 9.72
CA VAL A 171 0.68 -20.88 8.91
C VAL A 171 2.16 -21.26 8.81
N ALA A 172 3.03 -20.29 8.51
CA ALA A 172 4.48 -20.50 8.48
C ALA A 172 5.03 -20.96 9.83
N HIS A 173 4.56 -20.37 10.92
CA HIS A 173 4.93 -20.74 12.28
C HIS A 173 4.52 -22.20 12.57
N HIS A 174 3.27 -22.57 12.27
CA HIS A 174 2.79 -23.94 12.44
C HIS A 174 3.64 -24.97 11.66
N ILE A 175 4.04 -24.65 10.44
CA ILE A 175 4.89 -25.53 9.61
C ILE A 175 6.25 -25.79 10.27
N VAL A 176 6.88 -24.76 10.85
CA VAL A 176 8.26 -24.86 11.37
C VAL A 176 8.31 -25.43 12.79
N PHE A 177 7.40 -25.00 13.66
CA PHE A 177 7.46 -25.31 15.09
C PHE A 177 6.48 -26.40 15.52
N GLY A 178 5.54 -26.80 14.65
CA GLY A 178 4.59 -27.88 14.93
C GLY A 178 3.44 -27.49 15.87
N TYR A 179 3.32 -26.22 16.24
CA TYR A 179 2.17 -25.67 16.98
C TYR A 179 1.74 -24.32 16.41
N GLY A 180 0.49 -23.97 16.63
CA GLY A 180 -0.16 -22.80 16.02
C GLY A 180 -1.60 -23.13 15.65
N HIS A 181 -2.25 -22.22 14.91
CA HIS A 181 -3.61 -22.40 14.43
C HIS A 181 -3.68 -22.32 12.89
N LEU A 182 -4.20 -23.38 12.28
CA LEU A 182 -4.59 -23.35 10.87
C LEU A 182 -6.09 -23.03 10.77
N THR A 183 -6.40 -21.92 10.10
CA THR A 183 -7.79 -21.52 9.86
C THR A 183 -8.50 -22.50 8.93
N TRP A 184 -9.83 -22.43 8.90
CA TRP A 184 -10.67 -23.34 8.12
C TRP A 184 -10.32 -23.34 6.63
N GLU A 185 -9.83 -22.22 6.07
CA GLU A 185 -9.41 -22.12 4.66
C GLU A 185 -8.30 -23.10 4.31
N TRP A 186 -7.39 -23.35 5.25
CA TRP A 186 -6.32 -24.32 5.07
C TRP A 186 -6.89 -25.73 5.14
N LYS A 187 -7.81 -26.01 6.05
CA LYS A 187 -8.46 -27.33 6.15
C LYS A 187 -9.22 -27.71 4.87
N GLU A 188 -9.88 -26.74 4.23
CA GLU A 188 -10.62 -26.92 2.98
C GLU A 188 -9.74 -26.86 1.71
N GLY A 189 -8.43 -26.60 1.85
CA GLY A 189 -7.51 -26.56 0.71
C GLY A 189 -7.82 -25.45 -0.31
N ILE A 190 -8.20 -24.26 0.16
CA ILE A 190 -8.54 -23.11 -0.72
C ILE A 190 -7.42 -22.06 -0.81
N ARG A 191 -6.31 -22.25 -0.10
CA ARG A 191 -5.12 -21.36 -0.10
C ARG A 191 -3.89 -22.16 -0.50
N SER A 192 -2.94 -21.52 -1.21
CA SER A 192 -1.69 -22.17 -1.62
C SER A 192 -0.62 -21.91 -0.58
N TYR A 193 0.21 -22.92 -0.30
CA TYR A 193 1.34 -22.79 0.62
C TYR A 193 2.52 -22.00 0.05
N LEU A 194 2.51 -21.64 -1.24
CA LEU A 194 3.60 -20.91 -1.88
C LEU A 194 4.01 -19.62 -1.14
N HIS A 195 3.03 -18.84 -0.67
CA HIS A 195 3.32 -17.59 0.03
C HIS A 195 3.79 -17.80 1.48
N PRO A 196 3.09 -18.58 2.34
CA PRO A 196 3.61 -18.89 3.68
C PRO A 196 4.98 -19.55 3.69
N MET A 197 5.33 -20.32 2.65
CA MET A 197 6.60 -21.03 2.61
C MET A 197 7.83 -20.11 2.59
N LEU A 198 7.69 -18.88 2.07
CA LEU A 198 8.74 -17.86 2.14
C LEU A 198 9.06 -17.51 3.61
N PHE A 199 8.02 -17.36 4.44
CA PHE A 199 8.17 -17.07 5.86
C PHE A 199 8.56 -18.29 6.67
N ALA A 200 8.10 -19.49 6.29
CA ALA A 200 8.50 -20.70 6.99
C ALA A 200 9.99 -20.99 6.76
N LEU A 201 10.53 -20.74 5.56
CA LEU A 201 11.97 -20.79 5.33
C LEU A 201 12.72 -19.81 6.24
N LEU A 202 12.25 -18.56 6.34
CA LEU A 202 12.82 -17.56 7.24
C LEU A 202 12.80 -18.02 8.71
N TYR A 203 11.65 -18.49 9.20
CA TYR A 203 11.50 -18.99 10.56
C TYR A 203 12.36 -20.22 10.82
N LYS A 204 12.52 -21.13 9.84
CA LYS A 204 13.42 -22.28 9.96
C LYS A 204 14.87 -21.85 10.11
N ILE A 205 15.31 -20.85 9.35
CA ILE A 205 16.65 -20.27 9.48
C ILE A 205 16.84 -19.65 10.88
N LEU A 206 15.87 -18.85 11.35
CA LEU A 206 15.93 -18.25 12.69
C LEU A 206 16.00 -19.30 13.80
N ALA A 207 15.21 -20.38 13.69
CA ALA A 207 15.22 -21.48 14.64
C ALA A 207 16.57 -22.23 14.67
N ILE A 208 17.18 -22.49 13.50
CA ILE A 208 18.50 -23.13 13.40
C ILE A 208 19.60 -22.26 14.02
N LEU A 209 19.49 -20.93 13.86
CA LEU A 209 20.43 -19.97 14.44
C LEU A 209 20.13 -19.64 15.91
N HIS A 210 19.08 -20.21 16.50
CA HIS A 210 18.60 -19.88 17.85
C HIS A 210 18.30 -18.38 18.05
N LEU A 211 17.75 -17.73 17.01
CA LEU A 211 17.35 -16.33 16.99
C LEU A 211 15.82 -16.16 16.97
N ASP A 212 15.07 -17.20 17.30
CA ASP A 212 13.60 -17.27 17.29
C ASP A 212 12.93 -16.56 18.49
N PHE A 213 13.58 -15.55 19.08
CA PHE A 213 12.94 -14.73 20.13
C PHE A 213 11.72 -13.97 19.56
N PRO A 214 10.67 -13.70 20.37
CA PRO A 214 9.45 -13.01 19.91
C PRO A 214 9.70 -11.73 19.11
N TRP A 215 10.72 -10.94 19.49
CA TRP A 215 11.09 -9.73 18.77
C TRP A 215 11.49 -10.01 17.30
N PHE A 216 12.27 -11.05 17.03
CA PHE A 216 12.64 -11.44 15.67
C PHE A 216 11.45 -12.06 14.93
N MET A 217 10.63 -12.86 15.61
CA MET A 217 9.46 -13.49 15.01
C MET A 217 8.45 -12.46 14.45
N VAL A 218 8.34 -11.30 15.10
CA VAL A 218 7.51 -10.17 14.66
C VAL A 218 8.18 -9.35 13.56
N ASN A 219 9.45 -8.98 13.72
CA ASN A 219 10.09 -8.00 12.83
C ASN A 219 10.73 -8.60 11.58
N ALA A 220 11.30 -9.81 11.66
CA ALA A 220 12.01 -10.42 10.53
C ALA A 220 11.12 -10.63 9.29
N PRO A 221 9.84 -11.06 9.40
CA PRO A 221 8.96 -11.16 8.24
C PRO A 221 8.71 -9.82 7.53
N ARG A 222 8.55 -8.72 8.30
CA ARG A 222 8.40 -7.37 7.74
C ARG A 222 9.68 -6.88 7.07
N LEU A 223 10.85 -7.23 7.61
CA LEU A 223 12.14 -6.95 6.97
C LEU A 223 12.34 -7.75 5.68
N LEU A 224 11.91 -9.01 5.63
CA LEU A 224 11.90 -9.79 4.39
C LEU A 224 10.98 -9.13 3.35
N GLN A 225 9.79 -8.68 3.76
CA GLN A 225 8.90 -7.92 2.87
C GLN A 225 9.51 -6.60 2.41
N ALA A 226 10.29 -5.90 3.23
CA ALA A 226 11.00 -4.69 2.81
C ALA A 226 11.94 -4.94 1.62
N ILE A 227 12.57 -6.12 1.55
CA ILE A 227 13.39 -6.53 0.40
C ILE A 227 12.53 -6.67 -0.85
N PHE A 228 11.39 -7.37 -0.76
CA PHE A 228 10.47 -7.52 -1.89
C PHE A 228 9.89 -6.16 -2.34
N SER A 229 9.50 -5.30 -1.40
CA SER A 229 9.03 -3.94 -1.68
C SER A 229 10.09 -3.11 -2.40
N ALA A 230 11.35 -3.19 -1.98
CA ALA A 230 12.46 -2.49 -2.63
C ALA A 230 12.71 -3.00 -4.06
N VAL A 231 12.54 -4.30 -4.29
CA VAL A 231 12.51 -4.86 -5.66
C VAL A 231 11.35 -4.25 -6.44
N GLY A 232 10.15 -4.18 -5.86
CA GLY A 232 8.99 -3.51 -6.48
C GLY A 232 9.28 -2.06 -6.86
N ASP A 233 9.86 -1.27 -5.95
CA ASP A 233 10.25 0.12 -6.18
C ASP A 233 11.27 0.26 -7.33
N LEU A 234 12.29 -0.61 -7.36
CA LEU A 234 13.28 -0.64 -8.43
C LEU A 234 12.63 -0.94 -9.79
N TYR A 235 11.73 -1.92 -9.84
CA TYR A 235 11.06 -2.28 -11.08
C TYR A 235 10.01 -1.25 -11.51
N LEU A 236 9.39 -0.51 -10.58
CA LEU A 236 8.63 0.70 -10.93
C LEU A 236 9.50 1.73 -11.63
N TYR A 237 10.67 2.04 -11.05
CA TYR A 237 11.61 3.00 -11.63
C TYR A 237 12.07 2.54 -13.03
N LYS A 238 12.47 1.28 -13.18
CA LYS A 238 12.89 0.69 -14.46
C LYS A 238 11.78 0.70 -15.50
N LEU A 239 10.55 0.36 -15.10
CA LEU A 239 9.37 0.40 -15.98
C LEU A 239 9.08 1.85 -16.41
N SER A 240 9.08 2.79 -15.48
CA SER A 240 8.85 4.22 -15.74
C SER A 240 9.91 4.80 -16.69
N ASN A 241 11.18 4.47 -16.47
CA ASN A 241 12.28 4.91 -17.31
C ASN A 241 12.14 4.36 -18.74
N SER A 242 11.80 3.07 -18.87
CA SER A 242 11.58 2.43 -20.17
C SER A 242 10.35 2.96 -20.92
N LEU A 243 9.34 3.46 -20.22
CA LEU A 243 8.10 3.96 -20.83
C LEU A 243 8.14 5.46 -21.13
N PHE A 244 8.91 6.21 -20.35
CA PHE A 244 8.98 7.66 -20.44
C PHE A 244 10.45 8.07 -20.57
N ASN A 245 11.11 8.35 -19.44
CA ASN A 245 12.52 8.68 -19.32
C ASN A 245 12.92 8.68 -17.84
N ASP A 246 14.21 8.86 -17.56
CA ASP A 246 14.78 8.86 -16.21
C ASP A 246 14.12 9.92 -15.30
N HIS A 247 13.87 11.11 -15.84
CA HIS A 247 13.26 12.21 -15.10
C HIS A 247 11.85 11.85 -14.57
N VAL A 248 11.00 11.25 -15.41
CA VAL A 248 9.69 10.74 -14.99
C VAL A 248 9.84 9.58 -14.01
N ALA A 249 10.85 8.73 -14.17
CA ALA A 249 11.08 7.60 -13.28
C ALA A 249 11.42 8.03 -11.85
N LYS A 250 12.23 9.09 -11.68
CA LYS A 250 12.52 9.70 -10.37
C LYS A 250 11.24 10.24 -9.71
N TRP A 251 10.38 10.93 -10.46
CA TRP A 251 9.09 11.42 -9.95
C TRP A 251 8.06 10.32 -9.66
N ALA A 252 8.09 9.23 -10.42
CA ALA A 252 7.27 8.05 -10.15
C ALA A 252 7.69 7.38 -8.84
N LEU A 253 9.00 7.23 -8.61
CA LEU A 253 9.55 6.70 -7.38
C LEU A 253 9.21 7.61 -6.18
N PHE A 254 9.37 8.93 -6.33
CA PHE A 254 8.90 9.90 -5.33
C PHE A 254 7.42 9.72 -5.01
N SER A 255 6.55 9.62 -6.03
CA SER A 255 5.11 9.45 -5.83
C SER A 255 4.78 8.14 -5.10
N GLN A 256 5.51 7.06 -5.39
CA GLN A 256 5.35 5.76 -4.70
C GLN A 256 5.82 5.79 -3.25
N MET A 257 6.94 6.45 -2.94
CA MET A 257 7.49 6.53 -1.59
C MET A 257 6.70 7.51 -0.71
N ALA A 258 6.16 8.58 -1.30
CA ALA A 258 5.39 9.59 -0.59
C ALA A 258 3.90 9.25 -0.41
N ASN A 259 3.34 8.31 -1.20
CA ASN A 259 1.94 7.92 -1.06
C ASN A 259 1.67 7.20 0.27
N TRP A 260 0.65 7.67 1.01
CA TRP A 260 0.38 7.18 2.35
C TRP A 260 0.03 5.69 2.40
N PHE A 261 -0.70 5.18 1.40
CA PHE A 261 -1.15 3.78 1.38
C PHE A 261 0.00 2.83 1.01
N MET A 262 0.87 3.23 0.07
CA MET A 262 2.09 2.50 -0.24
C MET A 262 3.07 2.48 0.93
N PHE A 263 3.12 3.54 1.74
CA PHE A 263 3.88 3.55 2.98
C PHE A 263 3.28 2.55 3.99
N PHE A 264 1.97 2.66 4.25
CA PHE A 264 1.24 1.90 5.25
C PHE A 264 1.13 0.38 4.96
N CYS A 265 0.95 -0.01 3.69
CA CYS A 265 0.54 -1.36 3.31
C CYS A 265 1.67 -2.20 2.70
N PHE A 266 2.55 -1.62 1.88
CA PHE A 266 3.41 -2.39 0.98
C PHE A 266 4.41 -3.33 1.68
N ASN A 267 4.85 -3.00 2.90
CA ASN A 267 5.75 -3.83 3.71
C ASN A 267 5.04 -4.85 4.61
N ARG A 268 3.70 -4.88 4.63
CA ARG A 268 2.94 -5.87 5.39
C ARG A 268 3.00 -7.22 4.70
N THR A 269 2.83 -8.29 5.48
CA THR A 269 3.01 -9.69 5.06
C THR A 269 1.82 -10.24 4.26
N PHE A 270 1.28 -9.44 3.34
CA PHE A 270 0.21 -9.86 2.45
C PHE A 270 0.74 -10.48 1.16
N SER A 271 0.01 -11.50 0.69
CA SER A 271 0.20 -12.01 -0.68
C SER A 271 -0.10 -10.94 -1.74
N ASN A 272 -0.95 -9.95 -1.44
CA ASN A 272 -1.22 -8.80 -2.31
C ASN A 272 0.00 -7.90 -2.52
N CYS A 273 0.87 -7.75 -1.51
CA CYS A 273 2.11 -6.98 -1.65
C CYS A 273 3.06 -7.70 -2.61
N LEU A 274 3.22 -9.02 -2.44
CA LEU A 274 4.02 -9.83 -3.35
C LEU A 274 3.44 -9.87 -4.77
N GLU A 275 2.12 -9.99 -4.92
CA GLU A 275 1.41 -9.85 -6.19
C GLU A 275 1.72 -8.50 -6.87
N THR A 276 1.77 -7.41 -6.09
CA THR A 276 2.08 -6.07 -6.60
C THR A 276 3.53 -6.00 -7.10
N VAL A 277 4.48 -6.56 -6.37
CA VAL A 277 5.89 -6.66 -6.79
C VAL A 277 6.01 -7.48 -8.07
N LEU A 278 5.41 -8.67 -8.12
CA LEU A 278 5.42 -9.54 -9.30
C LEU A 278 4.73 -8.88 -10.50
N THR A 279 3.68 -8.09 -10.27
CA THR A 279 3.02 -7.30 -11.32
C THR A 279 3.99 -6.28 -11.92
N LEU A 280 4.72 -5.52 -11.10
CA LEU A 280 5.71 -4.55 -11.58
C LEU A 280 6.87 -5.22 -12.34
N VAL A 281 7.42 -6.30 -11.78
CA VAL A 281 8.48 -7.09 -12.41
C VAL A 281 8.01 -7.67 -13.75
N GLY A 282 6.85 -8.29 -13.78
CA GLY A 282 6.33 -8.93 -14.98
C GLY A 282 5.95 -7.90 -16.06
N LEU A 283 5.32 -6.77 -15.70
CA LEU A 283 5.03 -5.68 -16.64
C LEU A 283 6.29 -5.07 -17.23
N TYR A 284 7.38 -4.98 -16.46
CA TYR A 284 8.67 -4.57 -16.99
C TYR A 284 9.15 -5.53 -18.07
N TYR A 285 9.12 -6.84 -17.84
CA TYR A 285 9.59 -7.83 -18.82
C TYR A 285 8.65 -8.05 -20.01
N TRP A 286 7.41 -7.56 -19.94
CA TRP A 286 6.39 -7.80 -20.97
C TRP A 286 6.54 -6.90 -22.21
N PRO A 287 6.65 -7.48 -23.44
CA PRO A 287 6.91 -6.70 -24.65
C PRO A 287 5.79 -5.72 -25.02
N CYS A 288 4.51 -6.14 -25.03
CA CYS A 288 3.42 -5.26 -25.46
C CYS A 288 3.24 -3.99 -24.63
N MET A 289 3.78 -3.97 -23.41
CA MET A 289 3.65 -2.81 -22.52
C MET A 289 4.67 -1.71 -22.86
N ARG A 290 5.77 -2.04 -23.53
CA ARG A 290 6.82 -1.09 -23.90
C ARG A 290 6.53 -0.38 -25.24
N VAL A 291 7.17 0.77 -25.40
CA VAL A 291 6.92 1.76 -26.47
C VAL A 291 7.76 1.44 -27.70
N SER A 292 8.94 0.86 -27.51
CA SER A 292 9.87 0.52 -28.57
C SER A 292 10.01 -0.99 -28.69
N SER A 293 9.72 -1.51 -29.88
CA SER A 293 10.04 -2.87 -30.33
C SER A 293 11.55 -3.06 -30.62
N SER A 294 12.42 -2.12 -30.24
CA SER A 294 13.85 -2.23 -30.51
C SER A 294 14.47 -3.35 -29.66
N LYS A 295 14.63 -4.52 -30.28
CA LYS A 295 15.43 -5.69 -29.85
C LYS A 295 15.16 -6.14 -28.41
N VAL A 296 13.92 -6.51 -28.10
CA VAL A 296 13.64 -7.31 -26.90
C VAL A 296 13.99 -8.76 -27.19
N SER A 297 14.90 -9.35 -26.41
CA SER A 297 15.22 -10.77 -26.54
C SER A 297 14.00 -11.62 -26.18
N LEU A 298 13.78 -12.72 -26.90
CA LEU A 298 12.76 -13.73 -26.56
C LEU A 298 12.85 -14.19 -25.09
N GLY A 299 14.04 -14.10 -24.47
CA GLY A 299 14.25 -14.39 -23.06
C GLY A 299 13.43 -13.49 -22.12
N SER A 300 13.31 -12.19 -22.41
CA SER A 300 12.54 -11.24 -21.59
C SER A 300 11.06 -11.63 -21.50
N ARG A 301 10.43 -12.03 -22.62
CA ARG A 301 9.00 -12.41 -22.62
C ARG A 301 8.74 -13.66 -21.79
N LYS A 302 9.61 -14.68 -21.89
CA LYS A 302 9.52 -15.90 -21.09
C LYS A 302 9.61 -15.62 -19.59
N TRP A 303 10.49 -14.69 -19.19
CA TRP A 303 10.56 -14.22 -17.81
C TRP A 303 9.26 -13.53 -17.37
N GLY A 304 8.68 -12.66 -18.21
CA GLY A 304 7.37 -12.06 -17.95
C GLY A 304 6.28 -13.11 -17.72
N LEU A 305 6.19 -14.12 -18.59
CA LEU A 305 5.24 -15.24 -18.46
C LEU A 305 5.47 -16.05 -17.18
N ALA A 306 6.72 -16.34 -16.82
CA ALA A 306 7.04 -17.08 -15.60
C ALA A 306 6.62 -16.30 -14.35
N VAL A 307 6.89 -15.00 -14.31
CA VAL A 307 6.48 -14.11 -13.21
C VAL A 307 4.96 -14.00 -13.13
N ALA A 308 4.27 -13.93 -14.27
CA ALA A 308 2.81 -13.91 -14.33
C ALA A 308 2.16 -15.21 -13.85
N ALA A 309 2.72 -16.35 -14.26
CA ALA A 309 2.28 -17.66 -13.80
C ALA A 309 2.51 -17.83 -12.29
N LEU A 310 3.67 -17.38 -11.77
CA LEU A 310 3.98 -17.40 -10.34
C LEU A 310 3.01 -16.51 -9.54
N ALA A 311 2.71 -15.31 -10.03
CA ALA A 311 1.72 -14.43 -9.40
C ALA A 311 0.34 -15.10 -9.33
N CYS A 312 -0.13 -15.71 -10.42
CA CYS A 312 -1.40 -16.45 -10.44
C CYS A 312 -1.39 -17.68 -9.51
N ALA A 313 -0.26 -18.38 -9.38
CA ALA A 313 -0.14 -19.54 -8.49
C ALA A 313 -0.18 -19.13 -7.02
N ILE A 314 0.51 -18.05 -6.66
CA ILE A 314 0.47 -17.48 -5.30
C ILE A 314 -0.93 -16.92 -5.00
N ARG A 315 -1.53 -16.24 -5.98
CA ARG A 315 -2.83 -15.61 -5.84
C ARG A 315 -3.64 -15.74 -7.14
N PRO A 316 -4.67 -16.62 -7.18
CA PRO A 316 -5.45 -16.84 -8.40
C PRO A 316 -6.12 -15.57 -8.96
N THR A 317 -6.41 -14.58 -8.12
CA THR A 317 -6.99 -13.31 -8.57
C THR A 317 -6.05 -12.47 -9.44
N SER A 318 -4.73 -12.70 -9.41
CA SER A 318 -3.78 -12.04 -10.29
C SER A 318 -4.04 -12.35 -11.77
N ALA A 319 -4.77 -13.42 -12.07
CA ALA A 319 -5.24 -13.73 -13.42
C ALA A 319 -6.02 -12.56 -14.03
N ILE A 320 -6.73 -11.76 -13.25
CA ILE A 320 -7.44 -10.56 -13.74
C ILE A 320 -6.49 -9.61 -14.47
N THR A 321 -5.32 -9.33 -13.89
CA THR A 321 -4.27 -8.49 -14.48
C THR A 321 -3.64 -9.15 -15.70
N TRP A 322 -3.28 -10.43 -15.58
CA TRP A 322 -2.52 -11.13 -16.62
C TRP A 322 -3.36 -11.54 -17.83
N VAL A 323 -4.67 -11.73 -17.68
CA VAL A 323 -5.60 -11.91 -18.80
C VAL A 323 -5.62 -10.64 -19.66
N TYR A 324 -5.68 -9.44 -19.07
CA TYR A 324 -5.63 -8.20 -19.84
C TYR A 324 -4.33 -8.08 -20.65
N VAL A 325 -3.19 -8.29 -19.98
CA VAL A 325 -1.87 -8.20 -20.62
C VAL A 325 -1.69 -9.28 -21.70
N GLY A 326 -2.13 -10.50 -21.43
CA GLY A 326 -2.11 -11.62 -22.37
C GLY A 326 -2.98 -11.38 -23.60
N LEU A 327 -4.19 -10.82 -23.43
CA LEU A 327 -5.06 -10.44 -24.54
C LEU A 327 -4.41 -9.35 -25.40
N LEU A 328 -3.79 -8.33 -24.79
CA LEU A 328 -3.06 -7.31 -25.54
C LEU A 328 -1.89 -7.91 -26.34
N GLU A 329 -1.13 -8.83 -25.76
CA GLU A 329 -0.03 -9.50 -26.45
C GLU A 329 -0.53 -10.37 -27.62
N LEU A 330 -1.66 -11.06 -27.46
CA LEU A 330 -2.30 -11.85 -28.53
C LEU A 330 -2.77 -10.99 -29.71
N LEU A 331 -3.21 -9.76 -29.43
CA LEU A 331 -3.60 -8.81 -30.48
C LEU A 331 -2.38 -8.29 -31.25
N VAL A 332 -1.22 -8.21 -30.61
CA VAL A 332 0.03 -7.68 -31.22
C VAL A 332 0.85 -8.77 -31.91
N THR A 333 0.83 -10.00 -31.39
CA THR A 333 1.68 -11.10 -31.85
C THR A 333 1.15 -11.70 -33.16
N ARG A 334 2.05 -11.91 -34.13
CA ARG A 334 1.71 -12.53 -35.44
C ARG A 334 1.38 -14.01 -35.32
N ASP A 335 2.20 -14.76 -34.57
CA ASP A 335 2.04 -16.22 -34.40
C ASP A 335 1.41 -16.55 -33.04
N ARG A 336 0.07 -16.49 -33.00
CA ARG A 336 -0.73 -16.62 -31.76
C ARG A 336 -0.66 -18.03 -31.19
N LEU A 337 -0.76 -19.05 -32.05
CA LEU A 337 -0.75 -20.45 -31.63
C LEU A 337 0.59 -20.84 -31.03
N ARG A 338 1.70 -20.40 -31.63
CA ARG A 338 3.03 -20.63 -31.08
C ARG A 338 3.21 -19.99 -29.71
N PHE A 339 2.76 -18.75 -29.53
CA PHE A 339 2.82 -18.07 -28.24
C PHE A 339 2.02 -18.83 -27.16
N ILE A 340 0.80 -19.27 -27.48
CA ILE A 340 -0.04 -20.02 -26.52
C ILE A 340 0.57 -21.38 -26.21
N LEU A 341 0.87 -22.19 -27.23
CA LEU A 341 1.21 -23.61 -27.07
C LEU A 341 2.68 -23.87 -26.72
N LEU A 342 3.61 -23.04 -27.22
CA LEU A 342 5.06 -23.26 -27.03
C LEU A 342 5.69 -22.34 -25.97
N GLU A 343 4.99 -21.29 -25.52
CA GLU A 343 5.51 -20.37 -24.51
C GLU A 343 4.62 -20.30 -23.27
N ALA A 344 3.36 -19.88 -23.41
CA ALA A 344 2.47 -19.65 -22.26
C ALA A 344 2.06 -20.96 -21.57
N ALA A 345 1.59 -21.96 -22.34
CA ALA A 345 1.12 -23.22 -21.78
C ALA A 345 2.22 -24.03 -21.08
N PRO A 346 3.44 -24.22 -21.65
CA PRO A 346 4.49 -24.97 -20.98
C PRO A 346 4.94 -24.31 -19.67
N ILE A 347 5.07 -22.98 -19.64
CA ILE A 347 5.42 -22.24 -18.43
C ILE A 347 4.29 -22.32 -17.39
N GLY A 348 3.04 -22.12 -17.81
CA GLY A 348 1.88 -22.21 -16.94
C GLY A 348 1.71 -23.60 -16.32
N VAL A 349 1.84 -24.66 -17.13
CA VAL A 349 1.76 -26.05 -16.66
C VAL A 349 2.90 -26.38 -15.71
N LEU A 350 4.12 -25.92 -15.98
CA LEU A 350 5.27 -26.13 -15.09
C LEU A 350 5.04 -25.48 -13.73
N VAL A 351 4.66 -24.20 -13.70
CA VAL A 351 4.45 -23.46 -12.44
C VAL A 351 3.27 -24.03 -11.66
N LEU A 352 2.16 -24.35 -12.34
CA LEU A 352 1.01 -24.97 -11.70
C LEU A 352 1.34 -26.37 -11.17
N GLY A 353 2.11 -27.17 -11.92
CA GLY A 353 2.57 -28.48 -11.50
C GLY A 353 3.45 -28.42 -10.25
N LEU A 354 4.38 -27.45 -10.18
CA LEU A 354 5.20 -27.22 -8.98
C LEU A 354 4.35 -26.75 -7.79
N ALA A 355 3.38 -25.87 -8.01
CA ALA A 355 2.45 -25.44 -6.97
C ALA A 355 1.61 -26.60 -6.43
N CYS A 356 1.03 -27.42 -7.30
CA CYS A 356 0.27 -28.61 -6.91
C CYS A 356 1.13 -29.65 -6.21
N LEU A 357 2.40 -29.81 -6.59
CA LEU A 357 3.33 -30.70 -5.89
C LEU A 357 3.58 -30.21 -4.47
N LEU A 358 3.86 -28.91 -4.29
CA LEU A 358 4.01 -28.31 -2.97
C LEU A 358 2.74 -28.49 -2.13
N ASP A 359 1.59 -28.13 -2.68
CA ASP A 359 0.31 -28.24 -1.99
C ASP A 359 0.00 -29.72 -1.65
N ARG A 360 0.36 -30.68 -2.50
CA ARG A 360 0.26 -32.13 -2.21
C ARG A 360 1.15 -32.54 -1.03
N LEU A 361 2.38 -32.04 -0.95
CA LEU A 361 3.29 -32.33 0.16
C LEU A 361 2.74 -31.79 1.49
N MET A 362 2.11 -30.61 1.46
CA MET A 362 1.58 -29.96 2.67
C MET A 362 0.22 -30.51 3.10
N TYR A 363 -0.70 -30.74 2.16
CA TYR A 363 -2.05 -31.25 2.44
C TYR A 363 -2.13 -32.78 2.55
N GLY A 364 -1.11 -33.51 2.10
CA GLY A 364 -1.12 -34.98 2.01
C GLY A 364 -2.06 -35.54 0.94
N SER A 365 -2.86 -34.71 0.28
CA SER A 365 -3.83 -35.06 -0.77
C SER A 365 -3.60 -34.23 -2.04
N TRP A 366 -3.98 -34.74 -3.21
CA TRP A 366 -3.85 -33.96 -4.45
C TRP A 366 -4.98 -32.94 -4.52
N ILE A 367 -4.65 -31.66 -4.36
CA ILE A 367 -5.61 -30.56 -4.36
C ILE A 367 -5.19 -29.54 -5.41
N LEU A 368 -6.15 -29.15 -6.26
CA LEU A 368 -5.96 -28.05 -7.21
C LEU A 368 -6.50 -26.76 -6.60
N VAL A 369 -5.68 -26.14 -5.75
CA VAL A 369 -6.04 -24.95 -4.95
C VAL A 369 -6.70 -23.84 -5.77
N PRO A 370 -6.20 -23.44 -6.96
CA PRO A 370 -6.84 -22.37 -7.73
C PRO A 370 -8.29 -22.66 -8.13
N LEU A 371 -8.64 -23.94 -8.38
CA LEU A 371 -10.02 -24.32 -8.68
C LEU A 371 -10.91 -24.27 -7.43
N ASN A 372 -10.41 -24.74 -6.29
CA ASN A 372 -11.14 -24.64 -5.02
C ASN A 372 -11.37 -23.17 -4.63
N PHE A 373 -10.35 -22.34 -4.79
CA PHE A 373 -10.43 -20.90 -4.60
C PHE A 373 -11.51 -20.28 -5.50
N LEU A 374 -11.53 -20.61 -6.78
CA LEU A 374 -12.54 -20.13 -7.73
C LEU A 374 -13.96 -20.57 -7.32
N LYS A 375 -14.10 -21.86 -6.95
CA LYS A 375 -15.37 -22.44 -6.50
C LYS A 375 -15.93 -21.71 -5.28
N PHE A 376 -15.08 -21.41 -4.30
CA PHE A 376 -15.50 -20.77 -3.04
C PHE A 376 -15.72 -19.25 -3.18
N ASN A 377 -14.85 -18.54 -3.91
CA ASN A 377 -14.89 -17.08 -3.93
C ASN A 377 -15.79 -16.49 -5.02
N PHE A 378 -15.98 -17.20 -6.13
CA PHE A 378 -16.72 -16.69 -7.29
C PHE A 378 -17.98 -17.49 -7.63
N LEU A 379 -17.92 -18.82 -7.51
CA LEU A 379 -19.03 -19.69 -7.90
C LEU A 379 -20.01 -19.98 -6.76
N SER A 380 -19.62 -19.70 -5.51
CA SER A 380 -20.49 -19.79 -4.34
C SER A 380 -20.65 -18.41 -3.70
N THR A 381 -21.67 -18.26 -2.85
CA THR A 381 -21.87 -17.03 -2.04
C THR A 381 -20.85 -16.89 -0.91
N GLY A 382 -19.75 -17.67 -0.91
CA GLY A 382 -18.76 -17.71 0.16
C GLY A 382 -18.06 -16.37 0.36
N GLY A 383 -17.74 -15.64 -0.73
CA GLY A 383 -17.13 -14.32 -0.65
C GLY A 383 -18.01 -13.26 0.02
N ASP A 384 -19.34 -13.35 -0.12
CA ASP A 384 -20.29 -12.37 0.46
C ASP A 384 -20.41 -12.47 1.99
N TYR A 385 -19.94 -13.58 2.58
CA TYR A 385 -19.87 -13.78 4.03
C TYR A 385 -18.99 -12.71 4.72
N TYR A 386 -18.03 -12.14 3.99
CA TYR A 386 -17.09 -11.12 4.46
C TYR A 386 -17.60 -9.70 4.24
N GLY A 387 -18.92 -9.53 4.09
CA GLY A 387 -19.54 -8.24 3.83
C GLY A 387 -19.40 -7.77 2.38
N THR A 388 -20.26 -6.83 1.99
CA THR A 388 -20.34 -6.36 0.60
C THR A 388 -20.37 -4.84 0.51
N HIS A 389 -19.80 -4.33 -0.58
CA HIS A 389 -19.81 -2.92 -0.94
C HIS A 389 -20.51 -2.69 -2.28
N LYS A 390 -21.10 -1.50 -2.45
CA LYS A 390 -21.73 -1.10 -3.71
C LYS A 390 -20.72 -1.12 -4.86
N TRP A 391 -21.19 -1.35 -6.09
CA TRP A 391 -20.34 -1.51 -7.27
C TRP A 391 -19.37 -0.33 -7.48
N HIS A 392 -19.84 0.91 -7.25
CA HIS A 392 -19.04 2.12 -7.46
C HIS A 392 -17.96 2.34 -6.38
N TRP A 393 -17.88 1.50 -5.35
CA TRP A 393 -17.04 1.75 -4.17
C TRP A 393 -15.57 1.98 -4.52
N TYR A 394 -14.98 1.21 -5.43
CA TYR A 394 -13.59 1.41 -5.85
C TYR A 394 -13.36 2.78 -6.51
N PHE A 395 -14.31 3.26 -7.30
CA PHE A 395 -14.21 4.55 -7.99
C PHE A 395 -14.49 5.75 -7.07
N THR A 396 -15.37 5.60 -6.08
CA THR A 396 -15.78 6.69 -5.20
C THR A 396 -14.98 6.77 -3.89
N GLN A 397 -14.52 5.63 -3.38
CA GLN A 397 -13.93 5.49 -2.05
C GLN A 397 -12.65 4.65 -2.13
N GLY A 398 -12.74 3.36 -2.45
CA GLY A 398 -11.64 2.39 -2.40
C GLY A 398 -10.32 2.87 -3.01
N PHE A 399 -10.24 2.85 -4.34
CA PHE A 399 -9.01 3.22 -5.05
C PHE A 399 -8.71 4.72 -4.95
N THR A 400 -9.75 5.56 -4.94
CA THR A 400 -9.62 7.01 -4.81
C THR A 400 -8.97 7.43 -3.49
N VAL A 401 -9.28 6.76 -2.37
CA VAL A 401 -8.65 7.00 -1.06
C VAL A 401 -7.21 6.47 -1.03
N MET A 402 -6.91 5.36 -1.70
CA MET A 402 -5.53 4.87 -1.83
C MET A 402 -4.64 5.85 -2.59
N VAL A 403 -5.12 6.41 -3.70
CA VAL A 403 -4.37 7.43 -4.47
C VAL A 403 -4.35 8.78 -3.74
N PHE A 404 -5.42 9.12 -3.03
CA PHE A 404 -5.54 10.31 -2.19
C PHE A 404 -5.23 11.62 -2.94
N THR A 405 -4.40 12.49 -2.38
CA THR A 405 -4.05 13.79 -2.98
C THR A 405 -3.21 13.69 -4.26
N PHE A 406 -2.70 12.50 -4.60
CA PHE A 406 -2.08 12.24 -5.91
C PHE A 406 -3.11 12.07 -7.04
N LEU A 407 -4.41 12.03 -6.75
CA LEU A 407 -5.45 11.73 -7.74
C LEU A 407 -5.50 12.75 -8.89
N PRO A 408 -5.50 14.08 -8.67
CA PRO A 408 -5.50 15.04 -9.77
C PRO A 408 -4.29 14.90 -10.69
N PHE A 409 -3.11 14.64 -10.11
CA PHE A 409 -1.87 14.42 -10.85
C PHE A 409 -1.90 13.12 -11.66
N THR A 410 -2.47 12.06 -11.09
CA THR A 410 -2.71 10.78 -11.78
C THR A 410 -3.61 10.97 -13.00
N ILE A 411 -4.75 11.64 -12.84
CA ILE A 411 -5.69 11.89 -13.94
C ILE A 411 -5.03 12.75 -15.03
N ALA A 412 -4.38 13.85 -14.65
CA ALA A 412 -3.63 14.68 -15.59
C ALA A 412 -2.54 13.89 -16.32
N GLY A 413 -1.90 12.94 -15.64
CA GLY A 413 -0.83 12.11 -16.18
C GLY A 413 -1.35 11.10 -17.19
N ILE A 414 -2.49 10.46 -16.90
CA ILE A 414 -3.19 9.58 -17.83
C ILE A 414 -3.53 10.33 -19.13
N ILE A 415 -4.10 11.54 -18.99
CA ILE A 415 -4.52 12.36 -20.14
C ILE A 415 -3.30 12.80 -20.97
N LYS A 416 -2.24 13.32 -20.32
CA LYS A 416 -1.08 13.89 -21.02
C LYS A 416 -0.14 12.85 -21.62
N SER A 417 0.03 11.69 -20.96
CA SER A 417 0.97 10.65 -21.39
C SER A 417 0.49 9.82 -22.59
N LYS A 418 -0.83 9.79 -22.83
CA LYS A 418 -1.48 8.99 -23.89
C LYS A 418 -1.15 7.48 -23.84
N ARG A 419 -0.72 6.95 -22.69
CA ARG A 419 -0.40 5.52 -22.49
C ARG A 419 -1.66 4.70 -22.18
N TRP A 420 -2.49 4.49 -23.21
CA TRP A 420 -3.79 3.82 -23.06
C TRP A 420 -3.72 2.38 -22.55
N LYS A 421 -2.63 1.63 -22.81
CA LYS A 421 -2.48 0.23 -22.35
C LYS A 421 -2.44 0.14 -20.82
N LEU A 422 -1.77 1.08 -20.16
CA LEU A 422 -1.64 1.08 -18.70
C LEU A 422 -2.86 1.70 -18.02
N SER A 423 -3.41 2.79 -18.56
CA SER A 423 -4.66 3.33 -18.04
C SER A 423 -5.84 2.38 -18.27
N GLY A 424 -5.83 1.65 -19.38
CA GLY A 424 -6.77 0.56 -19.67
C GLY A 424 -6.64 -0.59 -18.70
N LEU A 425 -5.42 -0.97 -18.28
CA LEU A 425 -5.21 -1.97 -17.24
C LEU A 425 -5.80 -1.54 -15.88
N ILE A 426 -5.57 -0.28 -15.47
CA ILE A 426 -6.18 0.26 -14.24
C ILE A 426 -7.70 0.17 -14.34
N ALA A 427 -8.29 0.66 -15.44
CA ALA A 427 -9.74 0.64 -15.64
C ALA A 427 -10.31 -0.80 -15.67
N TRP A 428 -9.60 -1.74 -16.30
CA TRP A 428 -9.96 -3.15 -16.37
C TRP A 428 -10.02 -3.79 -14.99
N VAL A 429 -8.96 -3.65 -14.19
CA VAL A 429 -8.87 -4.21 -12.84
C VAL A 429 -9.95 -3.62 -11.96
N LEU A 430 -10.09 -2.30 -11.92
CA LEU A 430 -11.12 -1.64 -11.10
C LEU A 430 -12.54 -2.03 -11.55
N GLY A 431 -12.77 -2.15 -12.86
CA GLY A 431 -14.06 -2.55 -13.42
C GLY A 431 -14.48 -3.95 -13.00
N LEU A 432 -13.59 -4.94 -13.13
CA LEU A 432 -13.89 -6.33 -12.77
C LEU A 432 -14.06 -6.53 -11.26
N TYR A 433 -13.18 -5.96 -10.43
CA TYR A 433 -13.34 -6.02 -8.98
C TYR A 433 -14.58 -5.26 -8.48
N SER A 434 -15.07 -4.27 -9.24
CA SER A 434 -16.31 -3.56 -8.90
C SER A 434 -17.57 -4.42 -9.04
N VAL A 435 -17.54 -5.46 -9.88
CA VAL A 435 -18.66 -6.41 -10.06
C VAL A 435 -18.82 -7.32 -8.85
N LEU A 436 -17.72 -7.66 -8.16
CA LEU A 436 -17.74 -8.57 -7.01
C LEU A 436 -18.38 -7.92 -5.79
N GLY A 437 -19.18 -8.66 -5.02
CA GLY A 437 -19.88 -8.14 -3.83
C GLY A 437 -18.90 -7.67 -2.75
N HIS A 438 -18.02 -8.57 -2.33
CA HIS A 438 -16.95 -8.30 -1.37
C HIS A 438 -15.79 -7.52 -2.01
N LYS A 439 -15.32 -6.49 -1.31
CA LYS A 439 -14.29 -5.57 -1.81
C LYS A 439 -13.37 -5.16 -0.67
N GLU A 440 -12.07 -5.11 -0.96
CA GLU A 440 -11.04 -4.63 -0.04
C GLU A 440 -10.05 -3.72 -0.77
N PHE A 441 -9.41 -2.80 -0.04
CA PHE A 441 -8.38 -1.91 -0.59
C PHE A 441 -7.20 -2.68 -1.20
N ARG A 442 -6.73 -3.72 -0.51
CA ARG A 442 -5.57 -4.52 -0.91
C ARG A 442 -5.76 -5.31 -2.21
N PHE A 443 -6.99 -5.62 -2.62
CA PHE A 443 -7.26 -6.37 -3.86
C PHE A 443 -6.84 -5.61 -5.12
N VAL A 444 -6.89 -4.28 -5.08
CA VAL A 444 -6.51 -3.40 -6.20
C VAL A 444 -5.15 -2.73 -5.99
N LEU A 445 -4.40 -3.13 -4.96
CA LEU A 445 -3.03 -2.68 -4.71
C LEU A 445 -2.10 -2.86 -5.93
N PRO A 446 -2.18 -3.95 -6.73
CA PRO A 446 -1.25 -4.15 -7.86
C PRO A 446 -1.28 -3.06 -8.93
N VAL A 447 -2.38 -2.31 -9.05
CA VAL A 447 -2.51 -1.21 -10.02
C VAL A 447 -2.27 0.18 -9.41
N LEU A 448 -2.09 0.28 -8.08
CA LEU A 448 -1.78 1.55 -7.41
C LEU A 448 -0.41 2.13 -7.84
N PRO A 449 0.70 1.36 -7.87
CA PRO A 449 1.97 1.83 -8.44
C PRO A 449 1.86 2.39 -9.85
N ILE A 450 1.02 1.78 -10.69
CA ILE A 450 0.80 2.21 -12.08
C ILE A 450 0.09 3.57 -12.12
N ALA A 451 -0.87 3.80 -11.23
CA ALA A 451 -1.50 5.11 -11.05
C ALA A 451 -0.47 6.17 -10.58
N LEU A 452 0.34 5.84 -9.59
CA LEU A 452 1.37 6.75 -9.06
C LEU A 452 2.46 7.09 -10.10
N MET A 453 2.76 6.18 -11.02
CA MET A 453 3.62 6.46 -12.18
C MET A 453 3.05 7.58 -13.07
N PHE A 454 1.73 7.62 -13.29
CA PHE A 454 1.09 8.73 -14.02
C PHE A 454 1.17 10.05 -13.25
N SER A 455 1.05 10.00 -11.92
CA SER A 455 1.31 11.19 -11.11
C SER A 455 2.76 11.69 -11.29
N GLY A 456 3.73 10.78 -11.28
CA GLY A 456 5.13 11.11 -11.55
C GLY A 456 5.34 11.78 -12.91
N TYR A 457 4.63 11.31 -13.95
CA TYR A 457 4.64 11.95 -15.26
C TYR A 457 4.11 13.40 -15.21
N SER A 458 3.01 13.65 -14.49
CA SER A 458 2.47 15.01 -14.34
C SER A 458 3.42 15.96 -13.62
N LEU A 459 4.08 15.50 -12.56
CA LEU A 459 5.07 16.28 -11.81
C LEU A 459 6.28 16.62 -12.68
N ALA A 460 6.79 15.64 -13.44
CA ALA A 460 7.89 15.85 -14.38
C ALA A 460 7.56 16.90 -15.46
N VAL A 461 6.34 16.87 -16.00
CA VAL A 461 5.89 17.87 -16.98
C VAL A 461 5.74 19.26 -16.34
N MET A 462 5.29 19.32 -15.08
CA MET A 462 5.14 20.57 -14.34
C MET A 462 6.49 21.22 -14.06
N GLU A 463 7.46 20.44 -13.58
CA GLU A 463 8.81 20.91 -13.28
C GLU A 463 9.49 21.49 -14.52
N ARG A 464 9.38 20.80 -15.65
CA ARG A 464 9.92 21.31 -16.93
C ARG A 464 9.26 22.63 -17.35
N ALA A 465 7.95 22.77 -17.13
CA ALA A 465 7.24 24.01 -17.45
C ALA A 465 7.68 25.17 -16.53
N ASP A 466 7.88 24.90 -15.24
CA ASP A 466 8.38 25.88 -14.28
C ASP A 466 9.81 26.34 -14.64
N TYR A 467 10.71 25.40 -14.98
CA TYR A 467 12.07 25.71 -15.43
C TYR A 467 12.08 26.65 -16.65
N LEU A 468 11.24 26.37 -17.65
CA LEU A 468 11.12 27.21 -18.85
C LEU A 468 10.51 28.60 -18.56
N ASP A 469 9.61 28.72 -17.58
CA ASP A 469 9.01 30.00 -17.17
C ASP A 469 10.02 30.86 -16.42
N ILE A 470 10.85 30.25 -15.55
CA ILE A 470 11.94 30.92 -14.84
C ILE A 470 12.98 31.45 -15.84
N GLN A 471 13.38 30.63 -16.82
CA GLN A 471 14.35 31.03 -17.83
C GLN A 471 13.85 32.22 -18.68
N LYS A 472 12.55 32.27 -19.00
CA LYS A 472 11.94 33.40 -19.73
C LYS A 472 11.86 34.69 -18.91
N LYS A 473 11.81 34.60 -17.57
CA LYS A 473 11.68 35.74 -16.65
C LYS A 473 13.03 36.30 -16.17
N GLY A 474 14.14 35.61 -16.45
CA GLY A 474 15.50 35.93 -16.01
C GLY A 474 16.15 37.21 -16.60
N SER A 475 15.38 38.23 -16.96
CA SER A 475 15.91 39.52 -17.49
C SER A 475 15.35 40.76 -16.80
N SER A 476 14.55 40.65 -15.74
CA SER A 476 14.01 41.83 -15.02
C SER A 476 14.12 41.69 -13.51
N ASN A 477 14.73 42.71 -12.89
CA ASN A 477 15.17 42.83 -11.50
C ASN A 477 14.19 42.36 -10.40
N ILE A 478 14.79 41.79 -9.35
CA ILE A 478 14.38 41.62 -7.95
C ILE A 478 12.87 41.47 -7.75
N ARG A 479 12.40 40.22 -7.64
CA ARG A 479 11.09 39.88 -7.07
C ARG A 479 11.24 38.79 -6.03
N VAL A 480 10.43 38.91 -4.99
CA VAL A 480 10.18 37.87 -3.96
C VAL A 480 10.00 36.52 -4.68
N GLU A 481 10.89 35.56 -4.41
CA GLU A 481 10.84 34.22 -5.00
C GLU A 481 9.64 33.46 -4.42
N TRP A 482 8.50 33.54 -5.11
CA TRP A 482 7.39 32.64 -4.83
C TRP A 482 7.80 31.21 -5.23
N PRO A 483 7.49 30.19 -4.41
CA PRO A 483 7.85 28.82 -4.72
C PRO A 483 7.23 28.40 -6.06
N SER A 484 7.96 27.58 -6.82
CA SER A 484 7.46 27.06 -8.11
C SER A 484 6.19 26.23 -7.91
N LYS A 485 5.38 26.07 -8.96
CA LYS A 485 4.14 25.25 -8.88
C LYS A 485 4.47 23.82 -8.48
N THR A 486 5.61 23.32 -8.94
CA THR A 486 6.16 22.01 -8.59
C THR A 486 6.50 21.95 -7.10
N GLN A 487 7.21 22.93 -6.55
CA GLN A 487 7.52 22.99 -5.11
C GLN A 487 6.26 23.04 -4.24
N LEU A 488 5.28 23.86 -4.62
CA LEU A 488 3.99 23.94 -3.91
C LEU A 488 3.24 22.60 -3.97
N SER A 489 3.27 21.92 -5.12
CA SER A 489 2.66 20.60 -5.30
C SER A 489 3.33 19.54 -4.43
N ILE A 490 4.66 19.52 -4.39
CA ILE A 490 5.43 18.61 -3.52
C ILE A 490 5.08 18.85 -2.06
N PHE A 491 5.11 20.11 -1.61
CA PHE A 491 4.77 20.47 -0.24
C PHE A 491 3.35 20.01 0.10
N PHE A 492 2.37 20.27 -0.76
CA PHE A 492 0.99 19.81 -0.58
C PHE A 492 0.88 18.28 -0.49
N LEU A 493 1.53 17.56 -1.40
CA LEU A 493 1.51 16.09 -1.41
C LEU A 493 2.14 15.50 -0.14
N LEU A 494 3.29 16.03 0.29
CA LEU A 494 3.96 15.58 1.51
C LEU A 494 3.17 15.96 2.77
N ALA A 495 2.69 17.20 2.87
CA ALA A 495 1.94 17.69 4.02
C ALA A 495 0.62 16.92 4.24
N THR A 496 0.04 16.35 3.18
CA THR A 496 -1.19 15.56 3.28
C THR A 496 -0.92 14.05 3.47
N ASN A 497 0.08 13.48 2.79
CA ASN A 497 0.33 12.04 2.87
C ASN A 497 1.18 11.63 4.07
N ILE A 498 2.18 12.42 4.47
CA ILE A 498 3.09 12.06 5.57
C ILE A 498 2.32 11.89 6.89
N PRO A 499 1.48 12.84 7.34
CA PRO A 499 0.72 12.66 8.58
C PRO A 499 -0.21 11.46 8.54
N MET A 500 -0.88 11.23 7.39
CA MET A 500 -1.75 10.08 7.19
C MET A 500 -0.96 8.76 7.25
N ALA A 501 0.19 8.69 6.58
CA ALA A 501 1.07 7.52 6.58
C ALA A 501 1.53 7.16 7.99
N PHE A 502 2.03 8.14 8.75
CA PHE A 502 2.49 7.93 10.12
C PHE A 502 1.35 7.58 11.07
N TYR A 503 0.21 8.27 10.99
CA TYR A 503 -0.94 7.97 11.84
C TYR A 503 -1.42 6.52 11.64
N MET A 504 -1.59 6.10 10.39
CA MET A 504 -2.05 4.76 10.07
C MET A 504 -1.03 3.69 10.42
N SER A 505 0.27 3.99 10.33
CA SER A 505 1.34 3.01 10.59
C SER A 505 1.76 2.91 12.07
N LEU A 506 1.57 3.98 12.86
CA LEU A 506 2.06 4.05 14.25
C LEU A 506 0.96 4.10 15.32
N VAL A 507 -0.25 4.54 14.97
CA VAL A 507 -1.29 4.92 15.96
C VAL A 507 -2.58 4.16 15.76
N HIS A 508 -3.15 4.14 14.54
CA HIS A 508 -4.47 3.54 14.30
C HIS A 508 -4.43 2.02 14.42
N GLN A 509 -5.32 1.42 15.22
CA GLN A 509 -5.40 -0.02 15.47
C GLN A 509 -4.10 -0.62 16.04
N ARG A 510 -3.39 0.13 16.90
CA ARG A 510 -2.13 -0.32 17.50
C ARG A 510 -2.29 -1.34 18.63
N GLY A 511 -3.38 -1.22 19.40
CA GLY A 511 -3.56 -1.95 20.66
C GLY A 511 -3.54 -3.48 20.54
N THR A 512 -3.93 -4.03 19.39
CA THR A 512 -3.93 -5.48 19.13
C THR A 512 -2.53 -6.04 18.89
N GLU A 513 -1.61 -5.22 18.37
CA GLU A 513 -0.18 -5.55 18.27
C GLU A 513 0.52 -5.36 19.62
N ASP A 514 0.27 -4.22 20.29
CA ASP A 514 0.88 -3.92 21.59
C ASP A 514 0.53 -4.96 22.66
N VAL A 515 -0.72 -5.42 22.70
CA VAL A 515 -1.14 -6.45 23.67
C VAL A 515 -0.41 -7.76 23.45
N MET A 516 -0.23 -8.20 22.19
CA MET A 516 0.47 -9.43 21.89
C MET A 516 1.97 -9.31 22.14
N ASN A 517 2.56 -8.15 21.86
CA ASN A 517 3.94 -7.84 22.21
C ASN A 517 4.14 -7.88 23.73
N TYR A 518 3.20 -7.35 24.52
CA TYR A 518 3.23 -7.44 25.98
C TYR A 518 3.11 -8.88 26.47
N LEU A 519 2.09 -9.62 26.00
CA LEU A 519 1.86 -11.00 26.39
C LEU A 519 3.03 -11.92 26.03
N SER A 520 3.72 -11.68 24.89
CA SER A 520 4.91 -12.44 24.52
C SER A 520 6.04 -12.28 25.55
N ARG A 521 6.22 -11.09 26.13
CA ARG A 521 7.23 -10.80 27.16
C ARG A 521 6.85 -11.40 28.51
N GLU A 522 5.58 -11.32 28.91
CA GLU A 522 5.13 -11.92 30.16
C GLU A 522 5.11 -13.46 30.08
N ALA A 523 4.81 -14.03 28.90
CA ALA A 523 4.91 -15.47 28.64
C ALA A 523 6.37 -15.97 28.68
N LEU A 524 7.32 -15.18 28.14
CA LEU A 524 8.77 -15.45 28.30
C LEU A 524 9.19 -15.54 29.78
N ASN A 525 8.56 -14.74 30.65
CA ASN A 525 8.81 -14.71 32.09
C ASN A 525 7.94 -15.70 32.88
N ASN A 526 7.25 -16.64 32.22
CA ASN A 526 6.37 -17.66 32.81
C ASN A 526 5.20 -17.10 33.65
N LYS A 527 4.78 -15.85 33.41
CA LYS A 527 3.65 -15.24 34.12
C LYS A 527 2.30 -15.49 33.43
N VAL A 528 2.33 -15.86 32.15
CA VAL A 528 1.13 -16.19 31.37
C VAL A 528 1.08 -17.71 31.19
N LYS A 529 0.00 -18.35 31.66
CA LYS A 529 -0.20 -19.80 31.55
C LYS A 529 -1.20 -20.18 30.45
N SER A 530 -2.23 -19.37 30.25
CA SER A 530 -3.27 -19.54 29.24
C SER A 530 -3.99 -18.23 28.95
N ILE A 531 -4.46 -18.04 27.71
CA ILE A 531 -5.05 -16.78 27.24
C ILE A 531 -6.40 -17.02 26.57
N LEU A 532 -7.42 -16.27 26.97
CA LEU A 532 -8.73 -16.24 26.33
C LEU A 532 -8.98 -14.86 25.68
N PHE A 533 -9.27 -14.85 24.37
CA PHE A 533 -9.61 -13.66 23.62
C PHE A 533 -11.15 -13.57 23.49
N LEU A 534 -11.74 -12.60 24.18
CA LEU A 534 -13.17 -12.28 24.13
C LEU A 534 -13.38 -11.01 23.30
N MET A 535 -13.07 -11.13 22.01
CA MET A 535 -13.10 -10.06 21.03
C MET A 535 -13.38 -10.66 19.64
N PRO A 536 -13.72 -9.85 18.61
CA PRO A 536 -13.89 -10.35 17.26
C PRO A 536 -12.74 -11.27 16.84
N CYS A 537 -13.09 -12.37 16.19
CA CYS A 537 -12.12 -13.38 15.84
C CYS A 537 -11.02 -12.82 14.92
N HIS A 538 -9.81 -13.36 15.05
CA HIS A 538 -8.62 -12.93 14.31
C HIS A 538 -8.25 -11.44 14.47
N ALA A 539 -8.80 -10.72 15.46
CA ALA A 539 -8.50 -9.30 15.72
C ALA A 539 -7.08 -9.06 16.24
N THR A 540 -6.38 -10.08 16.73
CA THR A 540 -4.98 -10.00 17.14
C THR A 540 -4.10 -10.95 16.31
N PRO A 541 -2.79 -10.66 16.22
CA PRO A 541 -1.81 -11.71 15.96
C PRO A 541 -1.93 -12.84 17.00
N TYR A 542 -1.32 -13.99 16.71
CA TYR A 542 -1.51 -15.21 17.51
C TYR A 542 -0.17 -15.87 17.88
N TYR A 543 0.02 -17.17 17.64
CA TYR A 543 1.24 -17.87 18.04
C TYR A 543 2.47 -17.36 17.29
N SER A 544 2.34 -16.88 16.05
CA SER A 544 3.46 -16.29 15.31
C SER A 544 4.10 -15.09 16.00
N THR A 545 3.34 -14.37 16.85
CA THR A 545 3.81 -13.22 17.61
C THR A 545 4.14 -13.59 19.05
N LEU A 546 3.29 -14.41 19.70
CA LEU A 546 3.53 -14.85 21.07
C LEU A 546 4.80 -15.71 21.18
N HIS A 547 4.99 -16.59 20.20
CA HIS A 547 6.05 -17.59 20.09
C HIS A 547 6.28 -18.39 21.39
N ARG A 548 5.18 -18.85 22.00
CA ARG A 548 5.17 -19.75 23.15
C ARG A 548 4.06 -20.76 23.03
N ASN A 549 4.37 -22.03 23.28
CA ASN A 549 3.38 -23.11 23.24
C ASN A 549 2.61 -23.17 24.57
N LEU A 550 1.62 -22.29 24.70
CA LEU A 550 0.67 -22.26 25.81
C LEU A 550 -0.78 -22.29 25.28
N PRO A 551 -1.76 -22.78 26.05
CA PRO A 551 -3.14 -22.81 25.62
C PRO A 551 -3.70 -21.40 25.35
N MET A 552 -4.09 -21.14 24.11
CA MET A 552 -4.80 -19.93 23.73
C MET A 552 -6.16 -20.28 23.10
N ARG A 553 -7.20 -19.50 23.39
CA ARG A 553 -8.53 -19.65 22.77
C ARG A 553 -9.06 -18.29 22.34
N PHE A 554 -9.64 -18.23 21.14
CA PHE A 554 -10.38 -17.08 20.63
C PHE A 554 -11.76 -17.53 20.17
N LEU A 555 -12.67 -16.58 19.92
CA LEU A 555 -14.03 -16.88 19.46
C LEU A 555 -14.01 -17.43 18.02
N ASP A 556 -14.56 -18.62 17.79
CA ASP A 556 -14.66 -19.18 16.44
C ASP A 556 -15.69 -18.45 15.57
N CYS A 557 -15.35 -18.29 14.31
CA CYS A 557 -16.13 -17.57 13.31
C CYS A 557 -16.04 -18.24 11.93
N SER A 558 -15.52 -19.47 11.90
CA SER A 558 -15.46 -20.29 10.70
C SER A 558 -16.86 -20.43 10.09
N PRO A 559 -17.00 -20.29 8.75
CA PRO A 559 -18.28 -20.45 8.09
C PRO A 559 -18.78 -21.89 8.27
N ARG A 560 -19.99 -22.04 8.83
CA ARG A 560 -20.62 -23.35 9.05
C ARG A 560 -21.51 -23.72 7.87
N VAL A 561 -21.57 -25.02 7.54
CA VAL A 561 -22.40 -25.57 6.46
C VAL A 561 -23.89 -25.36 6.76
N GLU A 562 -24.27 -25.46 8.03
CA GLU A 562 -25.63 -25.18 8.51
C GLU A 562 -25.77 -23.70 8.86
N LYS A 563 -26.41 -22.93 7.96
CA LYS A 563 -26.64 -21.48 8.11
C LYS A 563 -27.50 -21.08 9.33
N GLU A 564 -28.12 -22.06 10.00
CA GLU A 564 -29.03 -21.83 11.12
C GLU A 564 -28.33 -21.74 12.48
N ILE A 565 -27.09 -22.24 12.58
CA ILE A 565 -26.30 -22.16 13.82
C ILE A 565 -25.40 -20.93 13.76
N LEU A 566 -25.67 -19.96 14.63
CA LEU A 566 -24.82 -18.77 14.82
C LEU A 566 -23.39 -19.18 15.18
N ALA A 567 -22.41 -18.51 14.59
CA ALA A 567 -21.01 -18.68 14.95
C ALA A 567 -20.77 -18.34 16.44
N GLU A 568 -19.72 -18.89 17.04
CA GLU A 568 -19.37 -18.62 18.44
C GLU A 568 -19.18 -17.13 18.69
N SER A 569 -18.48 -16.44 17.78
CA SER A 569 -18.33 -14.99 17.82
C SER A 569 -19.68 -14.25 17.75
N ASP A 570 -20.62 -14.71 16.93
CA ASP A 570 -21.94 -14.06 16.81
C ASP A 570 -22.76 -14.25 18.09
N ARG A 571 -22.74 -15.45 18.68
CA ARG A 571 -23.39 -15.76 19.97
C ARG A 571 -22.86 -14.86 21.07
N PHE A 572 -21.54 -14.71 21.17
CA PHE A 572 -20.90 -13.82 22.13
C PHE A 572 -21.34 -12.37 21.93
N MET A 573 -21.40 -11.87 20.69
CA MET A 573 -21.82 -10.49 20.44
C MET A 573 -23.31 -10.24 20.75
N MET A 574 -24.15 -11.28 20.76
CA MET A 574 -25.57 -11.18 21.13
C MET A 574 -25.78 -11.19 22.65
N ASP A 575 -25.08 -12.05 23.39
CA ASP A 575 -25.16 -12.14 24.85
C ASP A 575 -23.76 -12.41 25.46
N PRO A 576 -22.93 -11.37 25.64
CA PRO A 576 -21.58 -11.53 26.16
C PRO A 576 -21.56 -12.17 27.55
N VAL A 577 -22.48 -11.77 28.42
CA VAL A 577 -22.52 -12.18 29.83
C VAL A 577 -22.94 -13.64 29.96
N GLY A 578 -24.03 -14.04 29.28
CA GLY A 578 -24.47 -15.44 29.28
C GLY A 578 -23.43 -16.36 28.67
N PHE A 579 -22.84 -15.97 27.54
CA PHE A 579 -21.78 -16.72 26.88
C PHE A 579 -20.54 -16.91 27.76
N THR A 580 -20.05 -15.84 28.39
CA THR A 580 -18.85 -15.90 29.25
C THR A 580 -19.12 -16.74 30.50
N SER A 581 -20.33 -16.67 31.04
CA SER A 581 -20.76 -17.50 32.17
C SER A 581 -20.81 -18.99 31.82
N GLU A 582 -21.25 -19.33 30.60
CA GLU A 582 -21.23 -20.71 30.08
C GLU A 582 -19.81 -21.24 29.96
N ILE A 583 -18.88 -20.44 29.43
CA ILE A 583 -17.45 -20.80 29.36
C ILE A 583 -16.86 -21.02 30.75
N ALA A 584 -17.15 -20.12 31.70
CA ALA A 584 -16.62 -20.21 33.05
C ALA A 584 -17.15 -21.44 33.82
N LYS A 585 -18.36 -21.91 33.52
CA LYS A 585 -18.94 -23.13 34.13
C LYS A 585 -18.39 -24.42 33.52
N ASN A 586 -18.20 -24.45 32.21
CA ASN A 586 -17.88 -25.67 31.47
C ASN A 586 -16.39 -25.89 31.26
N GLY A 587 -15.53 -24.92 31.58
CA GLY A 587 -14.10 -24.96 31.30
C GLY A 587 -13.23 -24.48 32.45
N SER A 588 -11.93 -24.79 32.36
CA SER A 588 -10.93 -24.21 33.27
C SER A 588 -10.80 -22.70 33.03
N LEU A 589 -10.77 -21.92 34.12
CA LEU A 589 -10.55 -20.48 34.02
C LEU A 589 -9.19 -20.18 33.39
N PRO A 590 -9.12 -19.26 32.40
CA PRO A 590 -7.85 -18.87 31.80
C PRO A 590 -7.02 -18.02 32.78
N SER A 591 -5.70 -18.01 32.61
CA SER A 591 -4.86 -17.11 33.42
C SER A 591 -5.03 -15.65 33.02
N HIS A 592 -5.28 -15.39 31.73
CA HIS A 592 -5.41 -14.05 31.16
C HIS A 592 -6.62 -13.98 30.22
N ILE A 593 -7.33 -12.86 30.26
CA ILE A 593 -8.43 -12.54 29.36
C ILE A 593 -8.10 -11.23 28.63
N VAL A 594 -8.28 -11.22 27.31
CA VAL A 594 -8.06 -10.04 26.47
C VAL A 594 -9.38 -9.63 25.82
N LEU A 595 -9.74 -8.35 25.96
CA LEU A 595 -10.99 -7.77 25.49
C LEU A 595 -10.74 -6.41 24.83
N PHE A 596 -11.61 -6.01 23.91
CA PHE A 596 -11.78 -4.60 23.60
C PHE A 596 -12.64 -3.93 24.68
N GLU A 597 -12.47 -2.62 24.88
CA GLU A 597 -13.23 -1.85 25.87
C GLU A 597 -14.75 -1.94 25.69
N SER A 598 -15.24 -2.02 24.45
CA SER A 598 -16.67 -2.15 24.15
C SER A 598 -17.26 -3.42 24.77
N GLU A 599 -16.53 -4.53 24.70
CA GLU A 599 -16.87 -5.86 25.19
C GLU A 599 -16.59 -5.99 26.70
N GLU A 600 -15.61 -5.26 27.22
CA GLU A 600 -15.32 -5.17 28.64
C GLU A 600 -16.49 -4.56 29.43
N ARG A 601 -17.14 -3.51 28.92
CA ARG A 601 -18.22 -2.78 29.62
C ARG A 601 -19.31 -3.70 30.20
N PRO A 602 -19.93 -4.61 29.43
CA PRO A 602 -20.92 -5.55 29.96
C PRO A 602 -20.31 -6.66 30.83
N LEU A 603 -19.03 -6.98 30.67
CA LEU A 603 -18.38 -8.12 31.34
C LEU A 603 -17.65 -7.77 32.64
N LYS A 604 -17.36 -6.49 32.88
CA LYS A 604 -16.51 -6.04 33.99
C LYS A 604 -16.91 -6.62 35.36
N ASN A 605 -18.19 -6.54 35.70
CA ASN A 605 -18.68 -7.06 36.99
C ASN A 605 -18.56 -8.59 37.09
N LEU A 606 -18.80 -9.30 35.98
CA LEU A 606 -18.66 -10.75 35.90
C LEU A 606 -17.20 -11.16 36.09
N LEU A 607 -16.27 -10.49 35.40
CA LEU A 607 -14.83 -10.75 35.53
C LEU A 607 -14.35 -10.56 36.97
N ILE A 608 -14.77 -9.47 37.63
CA ILE A 608 -14.44 -9.22 39.03
C ILE A 608 -15.00 -10.32 39.95
N SER A 609 -16.22 -10.81 39.68
CA SER A 609 -16.82 -11.90 40.46
C SER A 609 -16.07 -13.24 40.35
N TYR A 610 -15.33 -13.43 39.24
CA TYR A 610 -14.43 -14.56 39.02
C TYR A 610 -12.97 -14.24 39.39
N SER A 611 -12.73 -13.22 40.23
CA SER A 611 -11.40 -12.83 40.72
C SER A 611 -10.43 -12.35 39.64
N PHE A 612 -10.91 -11.90 38.48
CA PHE A 612 -10.05 -11.25 37.48
C PHE A 612 -9.83 -9.77 37.80
N ARG A 613 -8.59 -9.31 37.63
CA ARG A 613 -8.19 -7.91 37.79
C ARG A 613 -7.59 -7.36 36.51
N GLU A 614 -7.93 -6.13 36.15
CA GLU A 614 -7.30 -5.42 35.04
C GLU A 614 -5.83 -5.17 35.39
N ILE A 615 -4.91 -5.69 34.57
CA ILE A 615 -3.47 -5.51 34.75
C ILE A 615 -2.89 -4.47 33.79
N ARG A 616 -3.51 -4.30 32.61
CA ARG A 616 -2.99 -3.39 31.59
C ARG A 616 -4.05 -3.01 30.57
N ARG A 617 -3.92 -1.78 30.04
CA ARG A 617 -4.75 -1.23 28.97
C ARG A 617 -3.87 -0.59 27.91
N PHE A 618 -4.20 -0.85 26.64
CA PHE A 618 -3.49 -0.35 25.48
C PHE A 618 -4.41 0.48 24.61
N PHE A 619 -3.90 1.62 24.13
CA PHE A 619 -4.61 2.42 23.15
C PHE A 619 -4.76 1.64 21.82
N HIS A 620 -5.96 1.64 21.24
CA HIS A 620 -6.24 0.97 19.97
C HIS A 620 -6.56 1.94 18.83
N ALA A 621 -7.65 2.69 18.91
CA ALA A 621 -8.05 3.58 17.83
C ALA A 621 -8.85 4.79 18.32
N HIS A 622 -8.70 5.94 17.63
CA HIS A 622 -9.50 7.14 17.89
C HIS A 622 -10.90 7.06 17.25
N PHE A 623 -11.04 6.25 16.21
CA PHE A 623 -12.24 6.14 15.39
C PHE A 623 -12.77 4.72 15.43
N LYS A 624 -14.08 4.59 15.20
CA LYS A 624 -14.72 3.30 15.02
C LYS A 624 -14.09 2.56 13.84
N VAL A 625 -13.67 1.33 14.07
CA VAL A 625 -13.10 0.45 13.05
C VAL A 625 -14.22 -0.28 12.29
N ASP A 626 -15.33 -0.62 12.98
CA ASP A 626 -16.49 -1.30 12.36
C ASP A 626 -17.86 -0.82 12.88
N ARG A 627 -18.21 -1.19 14.11
CA ARG A 627 -19.55 -0.97 14.72
C ARG A 627 -19.46 -0.03 15.91
N ASP A 628 -18.61 -0.40 16.85
CA ASP A 628 -18.38 0.31 18.10
C ASP A 628 -16.98 0.89 18.17
N LEU A 629 -16.83 1.86 19.09
CA LEU A 629 -15.55 2.49 19.30
C LEU A 629 -14.67 1.53 20.11
N GLN A 630 -13.78 0.83 19.41
CA GLN A 630 -12.72 0.03 20.00
C GLN A 630 -11.56 0.95 20.40
N ALA A 631 -11.77 1.78 21.43
CA ALA A 631 -10.79 2.78 21.82
C ALA A 631 -9.54 2.16 22.46
N SER A 632 -9.73 1.09 23.24
CA SER A 632 -8.64 0.40 23.93
C SER A 632 -8.80 -1.12 23.94
N VAL A 633 -7.67 -1.82 24.06
CA VAL A 633 -7.57 -3.26 24.34
C VAL A 633 -7.11 -3.44 25.78
N VAL A 634 -7.78 -4.32 26.52
CA VAL A 634 -7.62 -4.50 27.96
C VAL A 634 -7.21 -5.92 28.25
N VAL A 635 -6.30 -6.08 29.21
CA VAL A 635 -5.84 -7.37 29.70
C VAL A 635 -6.24 -7.51 31.16
N TYR A 636 -6.98 -8.58 31.45
CA TYR A 636 -7.29 -9.04 32.78
C TYR A 636 -6.42 -10.27 33.09
N ALA A 637 -5.95 -10.38 34.34
CA ALA A 637 -5.34 -11.60 34.86
C ALA A 637 -6.16 -12.13 36.02
N LEU A 638 -6.20 -13.46 36.15
CA LEU A 638 -6.75 -14.11 37.34
C LEU A 638 -5.86 -13.73 38.52
N ALA A 639 -6.44 -13.20 39.59
CA ALA A 639 -5.69 -12.95 40.81
C ALA A 639 -5.18 -14.30 41.33
N ASP A 640 -3.87 -14.41 41.53
CA ASP A 640 -3.30 -15.52 42.31
C ASP A 640 -3.94 -15.46 43.72
N GLU A 641 -4.48 -16.59 44.20
CA GLU A 641 -4.89 -16.74 45.60
C GLU A 641 -3.72 -16.53 46.57
#